data_AF-A0A4R0MYE8-F1
#
_entry.id   AF-A0A4R0MYE8-F1
#
_cell.length_a   1.000
_cell.length_b   1.000
_cell.length_c   1.000
_cell.angle_alpha   90.00
_cell.angle_beta   90.00
_cell.angle_gamma   90.00
#
_symmetry.space_group_name_H-M   'P 1'
#
loop_
_entity.id
_entity.type
_entity.pdbx_description
1 polymer ?
#
loop_
_entity_poly.entity_id
_entity_poly.type
_entity_poly.pdbx_seq_one_letter_code
_entity_poly.pdbx_strand_id
1 'polypeptide(L)'
;MRRFLPVFYILFFLASATFAQGKFTLKSPDGNISANITSGKTLGYSIALKQQEIIGFSPIGLKLENELLGNNTVPNQTSTQKKARYNELTLSFTKKYKVVFRLYNEGFTYRFITHLKDSVKVLNETATFNIKPNAAAILQETDNYTTWEGRYVKSNAVGTIPLGKRATTPALFAYPNEVKVVIAESDLFDYPGMYIKTEKSGFIGEWAQLPSHTVMGSWGNFVSVVKDRYPFIAKTAGDRSYPWRIAIISTDDKQLLTNHLVTELATPSKIKDPSWIKPGKAAWEWWHDALLPGAAIPSGMDNRNTRLYNYYVDFAAANKLEYLMVDAGWSDNYDLTRINPKNDIRAVIAHARSKNVGVFLWCVATTLLKDIDKNLDFIQSLGAAGLKVDFIDRDDQEAIKWFELIAKAAAKRKLMINFHGCSKPTGLEKTYPNIVNYEAVRGAESNKWDYTINPDLHVLTPFVRMLAGPFDYTPGAMRNKTKEMFKPIDPGLPSAQGTRCHELAMYVIYNQPLAMLSDSPTAYMKEDTVMRFLSAVPTVFDEEKALSAKLGEQIVIAKRKGKNWFVGGMTNWDEREVNIDFSFLSPSQQYQAEIYIDGPGANGSAEEYLYKTIKVNNKTILPVKMAKGGGFALYIHP
;
A
#
# COMPACT_ATOMS: atom_id res chain seq x y z
N MET A 1 70.98 -0.52 -65.65
CA MET A 1 70.21 -1.35 -64.71
C MET A 1 69.63 -0.48 -63.59
N ARG A 2 68.33 -0.19 -63.60
CA ARG A 2 67.57 0.25 -62.42
C ARG A 2 66.16 -0.33 -62.56
N ARG A 3 65.80 -1.27 -61.68
CA ARG A 3 64.47 -1.90 -61.60
C ARG A 3 63.63 -1.11 -60.61
N PHE A 4 62.41 -0.74 -61.01
CA PHE A 4 61.35 -0.28 -60.11
C PHE A 4 60.48 -1.48 -59.72
N LEU A 5 60.22 -1.65 -58.42
CA LEU A 5 59.17 -2.50 -57.87
C LEU A 5 58.11 -1.57 -57.27
N PRO A 6 56.79 -1.76 -57.50
CA PRO A 6 55.77 -1.11 -56.70
C PRO A 6 55.36 -2.02 -55.54
N VAL A 7 55.41 -1.47 -54.33
CA VAL A 7 54.89 -2.08 -53.10
C VAL A 7 53.38 -1.82 -53.06
N PHE A 8 52.58 -2.89 -53.01
CA PHE A 8 51.13 -2.84 -52.81
C PHE A 8 50.84 -2.78 -51.29
N TYR A 9 50.29 -1.66 -50.82
CA TYR A 9 49.71 -1.56 -49.47
C TYR A 9 48.29 -2.12 -49.51
N ILE A 10 48.05 -3.25 -48.84
CA ILE A 10 46.73 -3.80 -48.57
C ILE A 10 46.18 -3.10 -47.31
N LEU A 11 45.20 -2.22 -47.49
CA LEU A 11 44.40 -1.61 -46.43
C LEU A 11 43.36 -2.64 -45.94
N PHE A 12 43.57 -3.18 -44.73
CA PHE A 12 42.58 -3.96 -44.00
C PHE A 12 41.47 -3.02 -43.49
N PHE A 13 40.33 -2.96 -44.18
CA PHE A 13 39.11 -2.37 -43.65
C PHE A 13 38.49 -3.33 -42.62
N LEU A 14 38.75 -3.09 -41.34
CA LEU A 14 37.94 -3.65 -40.25
C LEU A 14 36.54 -3.00 -40.32
N ALA A 15 35.59 -3.70 -40.92
CA ALA A 15 34.18 -3.35 -40.87
C ALA A 15 33.65 -3.55 -39.43
N SER A 16 33.77 -2.52 -38.61
CA SER A 16 33.05 -2.43 -37.33
C SER A 16 31.56 -2.40 -37.64
N ALA A 17 30.84 -3.49 -37.36
CA ALA A 17 29.38 -3.52 -37.45
C ALA A 17 28.78 -2.48 -36.49
N THR A 18 28.40 -1.33 -37.02
CA THR A 18 27.68 -0.30 -36.28
C THR A 18 26.25 -0.79 -36.06
N PHE A 19 25.93 -1.24 -34.85
CA PHE A 19 24.54 -1.50 -34.47
C PHE A 19 23.75 -0.19 -34.54
N ALA A 20 22.72 -0.14 -35.39
CA ALA A 20 21.84 1.02 -35.49
C ALA A 20 21.16 1.28 -34.13
N GLN A 21 21.28 2.51 -33.60
CA GLN A 21 20.67 2.91 -32.33
C GLN A 21 19.27 3.49 -32.59
N GLY A 22 18.23 2.87 -32.02
CA GLY A 22 16.88 3.45 -32.00
C GLY A 22 16.77 4.47 -30.88
N LYS A 23 16.28 5.68 -31.19
CA LYS A 23 15.99 6.73 -30.20
C LYS A 23 14.54 7.16 -30.34
N PHE A 24 13.82 7.21 -29.23
CA PHE A 24 12.41 7.56 -29.17
C PHE A 24 12.17 8.53 -28.01
N THR A 25 11.24 9.46 -28.19
CA THR A 25 10.82 10.38 -27.13
C THR A 25 9.33 10.23 -26.89
N LEU A 26 8.94 10.11 -25.63
CA LEU A 26 7.56 10.10 -25.16
C LEU A 26 7.35 11.30 -24.23
N LYS A 27 6.21 11.99 -24.34
CA LYS A 27 5.85 13.12 -23.46
C LYS A 27 4.55 12.83 -22.72
N SER A 28 4.39 13.35 -21.51
CA SER A 28 3.11 13.34 -20.78
C SER A 28 2.05 14.15 -21.55
N PRO A 29 0.76 13.94 -21.30
CA PRO A 29 -0.31 14.74 -21.90
C PRO A 29 -0.14 16.26 -21.76
N ASP A 30 0.34 16.73 -20.60
CA ASP A 30 0.63 18.15 -20.34
C ASP A 30 1.99 18.62 -20.87
N GLY A 31 2.83 17.70 -21.36
CA GLY A 31 4.17 17.97 -21.87
C GLY A 31 5.24 18.27 -20.81
N ASN A 32 4.91 18.25 -19.51
CA ASN A 32 5.86 18.57 -18.43
C ASN A 32 6.88 17.45 -18.20
N ILE A 33 6.50 16.19 -18.39
CA ILE A 33 7.39 15.04 -18.26
C ILE A 33 7.73 14.52 -19.65
N SER A 34 9.00 14.16 -19.85
CA SER A 34 9.47 13.51 -21.06
C SER A 34 10.35 12.31 -20.70
N ALA A 35 10.19 11.23 -21.46
CA ALA A 35 11.04 10.05 -21.38
C ALA A 35 11.78 9.88 -22.71
N ASN A 36 13.10 9.69 -22.63
CA ASN A 36 13.94 9.36 -23.78
C ASN A 36 14.28 7.88 -23.73
N ILE A 37 13.74 7.11 -24.67
CA ILE A 37 13.92 5.66 -24.76
C ILE A 37 14.97 5.37 -25.83
N THR A 38 15.95 4.55 -25.48
CA THR A 38 17.03 4.14 -26.38
C THR A 38 17.02 2.62 -26.54
N SER A 39 17.23 2.13 -27.75
CA SER A 39 17.41 0.71 -28.09
C SER A 39 18.65 0.55 -28.98
N GLY A 40 19.27 -0.63 -28.97
CA GLY A 40 20.49 -0.94 -29.69
C GLY A 40 21.32 -1.88 -28.83
N LYS A 41 22.52 -1.45 -28.41
CA LYS A 41 23.33 -2.21 -27.44
C LYS A 41 22.56 -2.48 -26.14
N THR A 42 21.87 -1.48 -25.61
CA THR A 42 21.07 -1.63 -24.38
C THR A 42 19.74 -0.91 -24.56
N LEU A 43 18.65 -1.59 -24.23
CA LEU A 43 17.33 -0.97 -24.08
C LEU A 43 17.27 -0.26 -22.73
N GLY A 44 16.82 0.99 -22.72
CA GLY A 44 16.71 1.75 -21.48
C GLY A 44 16.00 3.09 -21.69
N TYR A 45 15.83 3.83 -20.60
CA TYR A 45 15.14 5.11 -20.60
C TYR A 45 15.86 6.13 -19.71
N SER A 46 15.71 7.42 -20.01
CA SER A 46 15.90 8.50 -19.02
C SER A 46 14.63 9.33 -18.92
N ILE A 47 14.46 10.05 -17.81
CA ILE A 47 13.29 10.89 -17.55
C ILE A 47 13.73 12.30 -17.22
N ALA A 48 13.09 13.27 -17.86
CA ALA A 48 13.22 14.69 -17.56
C ALA A 48 11.86 15.32 -17.23
N LEU A 49 11.86 16.17 -16.21
CA LEU A 49 10.75 17.05 -15.84
C LEU A 49 11.12 18.48 -16.23
N LYS A 50 10.33 19.14 -17.07
CA LYS A 50 10.59 20.50 -17.60
C LYS A 50 12.03 20.65 -18.09
N GLN A 51 12.52 19.66 -18.86
CA GLN A 51 13.89 19.56 -19.40
C GLN A 51 15.00 19.25 -18.38
N GLN A 52 14.73 19.27 -17.08
CA GLN A 52 15.67 18.82 -16.06
C GLN A 52 15.60 17.29 -15.91
N GLU A 53 16.72 16.60 -16.14
CA GLU A 53 16.80 15.17 -15.91
C GLU A 53 16.58 14.84 -14.42
N ILE A 54 15.70 13.89 -14.13
CA ILE A 54 15.35 13.41 -12.78
C ILE A 54 15.58 11.90 -12.62
N ILE A 55 15.69 11.15 -13.73
CA ILE A 55 16.23 9.79 -13.73
C ILE A 55 17.19 9.68 -14.91
N GLY A 56 18.45 9.37 -14.63
CA GLY A 56 19.48 9.16 -15.66
C GLY A 56 19.21 7.92 -16.50
N PHE A 57 19.97 7.75 -17.59
CA PHE A 57 19.79 6.60 -18.47
C PHE A 57 19.85 5.27 -17.70
N SER A 58 18.74 4.54 -17.72
CA SER A 58 18.49 3.38 -16.88
C SER A 58 18.19 2.16 -17.77
N PRO A 59 19.11 1.17 -17.82
CA PRO A 59 18.90 -0.08 -18.55
C PRO A 59 17.70 -0.88 -18.06
N ILE A 60 17.04 -1.57 -19.00
CA ILE A 60 15.95 -2.52 -18.71
C ILE A 60 16.11 -3.80 -19.53
N GLY A 61 15.70 -4.95 -18.99
CA GLY A 61 15.86 -6.23 -19.66
C GLY A 61 15.31 -7.42 -18.88
N LEU A 62 15.15 -8.55 -19.57
CA LEU A 62 14.82 -9.84 -18.98
C LEU A 62 15.86 -10.88 -19.39
N LYS A 63 16.50 -11.51 -18.41
CA LYS A 63 17.41 -12.64 -18.63
C LYS A 63 16.62 -13.94 -18.46
N LEU A 64 16.24 -14.54 -19.57
CA LEU A 64 15.64 -15.87 -19.62
C LEU A 64 16.76 -16.93 -19.65
N GLU A 65 16.41 -18.19 -19.42
CA GLU A 65 17.36 -19.32 -19.49
C GLU A 65 18.10 -19.42 -20.83
N ASN A 66 17.39 -19.17 -21.93
CA ASN A 66 17.92 -19.32 -23.29
C ASN A 66 18.06 -17.99 -24.05
N GLU A 67 17.66 -16.87 -23.46
CA GLU A 67 17.55 -15.60 -24.18
C GLU A 67 17.73 -14.39 -23.28
N LEU A 68 18.35 -13.34 -23.81
CA LEU A 68 18.43 -12.04 -23.17
C LEU A 68 17.61 -11.02 -23.97
N LEU A 69 16.53 -10.53 -23.36
CA LEU A 69 15.66 -9.50 -23.91
C LEU A 69 16.15 -8.12 -23.46
N GLY A 70 16.10 -7.12 -24.35
CA GLY A 70 16.57 -5.75 -24.06
C GLY A 70 18.07 -5.51 -24.31
N ASN A 71 18.83 -6.49 -24.81
CA ASN A 71 20.24 -6.34 -25.17
C ASN A 71 20.46 -6.60 -26.67
N ASN A 72 21.33 -5.82 -27.31
CA ASN A 72 21.69 -5.91 -28.73
C ASN A 72 20.46 -6.07 -29.64
N THR A 73 19.46 -5.21 -29.44
CA THR A 73 18.14 -5.32 -30.02
C THR A 73 17.66 -3.96 -30.53
N VAL A 74 17.01 -3.96 -31.69
CA VAL A 74 16.38 -2.79 -32.31
C VAL A 74 14.94 -3.17 -32.62
N PRO A 75 13.95 -2.32 -32.30
CA PRO A 75 12.57 -2.66 -32.60
C PRO A 75 12.36 -2.77 -34.11
N ASN A 76 11.67 -3.82 -34.55
CA ASN A 76 11.25 -3.97 -35.94
C ASN A 76 9.88 -3.34 -36.21
N GLN A 77 9.14 -2.99 -35.17
CA GLN A 77 7.89 -2.24 -35.27
C GLN A 77 7.71 -1.33 -34.06
N THR A 78 7.23 -0.11 -34.31
CA THR A 78 6.95 0.91 -33.29
C THR A 78 5.50 1.38 -33.45
N SER A 79 4.77 1.52 -32.35
CA SER A 79 3.42 2.10 -32.32
C SER A 79 3.32 3.16 -31.23
N THR A 80 2.66 4.27 -31.52
CA THR A 80 2.37 5.33 -30.55
C THR A 80 0.87 5.55 -30.44
N GLN A 81 0.38 5.78 -29.23
CA GLN A 81 -1.03 6.08 -28.97
C GLN A 81 -1.15 7.24 -28.00
N LYS A 82 -2.09 8.16 -28.25
CA LYS A 82 -2.50 9.18 -27.30
C LYS A 82 -3.82 8.77 -26.67
N LYS A 83 -3.90 8.75 -25.35
CA LYS A 83 -5.13 8.51 -24.57
C LYS A 83 -5.38 9.72 -23.68
N ALA A 84 -6.59 9.81 -23.13
CA ALA A 84 -6.97 10.94 -22.28
C ALA A 84 -6.06 11.12 -21.05
N ARG A 85 -5.57 10.02 -20.46
CA ARG A 85 -4.74 10.03 -19.23
C ARG A 85 -3.24 9.86 -19.47
N TYR A 86 -2.84 9.30 -20.61
CA TYR A 86 -1.43 9.00 -20.89
C TYR A 86 -1.13 8.96 -22.39
N ASN A 87 0.14 9.13 -22.73
CA ASN A 87 0.67 8.74 -24.04
C ASN A 87 1.41 7.40 -23.92
N GLU A 88 1.31 6.55 -24.93
CA GLU A 88 1.90 5.21 -24.97
C GLU A 88 2.86 5.07 -26.16
N LEU A 89 3.98 4.39 -25.93
CA LEU A 89 4.91 3.92 -26.93
C LEU A 89 5.08 2.40 -26.77
N THR A 90 4.81 1.65 -27.83
CA THR A 90 5.07 0.21 -27.89
C THR A 90 6.20 -0.07 -28.86
N LEU A 91 7.27 -0.70 -28.36
CA LEU A 91 8.39 -1.19 -29.16
C LEU A 91 8.28 -2.71 -29.28
N SER A 92 8.13 -3.22 -30.50
CA SER A 92 8.06 -4.66 -30.78
C SER A 92 9.36 -5.14 -31.41
N PHE A 93 9.80 -6.33 -31.01
CA PHE A 93 11.09 -6.91 -31.37
C PHE A 93 10.92 -8.29 -32.03
N THR A 94 11.88 -8.66 -32.88
CA THR A 94 11.84 -9.90 -33.67
C THR A 94 11.83 -11.17 -32.82
N LYS A 95 12.37 -11.09 -31.60
CA LYS A 95 12.39 -12.13 -30.57
C LYS A 95 11.04 -12.35 -29.87
N LYS A 96 9.92 -12.04 -30.54
CA LYS A 96 8.55 -12.24 -30.04
C LYS A 96 8.28 -11.63 -28.67
N TYR A 97 8.82 -10.44 -28.42
CA TYR A 97 8.49 -9.65 -27.26
C TYR A 97 8.28 -8.19 -27.65
N LYS A 98 7.61 -7.47 -26.77
CA LYS A 98 7.44 -6.02 -26.85
C LYS A 98 7.69 -5.38 -25.49
N VAL A 99 8.03 -4.11 -25.52
CA VAL A 99 8.08 -3.26 -24.32
C VAL A 99 7.11 -2.12 -24.53
N VAL A 100 6.20 -1.97 -23.57
CA VAL A 100 5.19 -0.91 -23.57
C VAL A 100 5.63 0.13 -22.54
N PHE A 101 5.69 1.38 -22.97
CA PHE A 101 5.96 2.54 -22.13
C PHE A 101 4.71 3.40 -22.08
N ARG A 102 4.31 3.87 -20.89
CA ARG A 102 3.28 4.90 -20.75
C ARG A 102 3.80 6.06 -19.93
N LEU A 103 3.40 7.25 -20.34
CA LEU A 103 3.72 8.49 -19.65
C LEU A 103 2.45 9.26 -19.35
N TYR A 104 2.18 9.35 -18.05
CA TYR A 104 1.10 10.10 -17.43
C TYR A 104 1.63 11.48 -16.99
N ASN A 105 0.75 12.39 -16.58
CA ASN A 105 1.20 13.63 -15.94
C ASN A 105 1.79 13.35 -14.54
N GLU A 106 1.41 12.22 -13.96
CA GLU A 106 1.74 11.77 -12.62
C GLU A 106 2.94 10.83 -12.56
N GLY A 107 3.48 10.36 -13.71
CA GLY A 107 4.57 9.40 -13.70
C GLY A 107 4.82 8.65 -15.00
N PHE A 108 5.97 7.98 -15.03
CA PHE A 108 6.43 7.12 -16.12
C PHE A 108 6.29 5.64 -15.75
N THR A 109 5.96 4.81 -16.73
CA THR A 109 5.79 3.38 -16.53
C THR A 109 6.32 2.58 -17.71
N TYR A 110 6.76 1.35 -17.46
CA TYR A 110 7.02 0.38 -18.53
C TYR A 110 6.71 -1.06 -18.11
N ARG A 111 6.50 -1.94 -19.10
CA ARG A 111 6.49 -3.39 -18.88
C ARG A 111 6.93 -4.18 -20.11
N PHE A 112 7.43 -5.38 -19.88
CA PHE A 112 7.66 -6.39 -20.91
C PHE A 112 6.38 -7.19 -21.18
N ILE A 113 6.18 -7.58 -22.44
CA ILE A 113 5.16 -8.55 -22.86
C ILE A 113 5.85 -9.52 -23.82
N THR A 114 5.75 -10.82 -23.54
CA THR A 114 6.33 -11.89 -24.36
C THR A 114 5.23 -12.68 -25.05
N HIS A 115 5.55 -13.24 -26.21
CA HIS A 115 4.71 -14.16 -26.98
C HIS A 115 5.54 -15.41 -27.35
N LEU A 116 6.19 -15.98 -26.33
CA LEU A 116 7.04 -17.17 -26.44
C LEU A 116 6.18 -18.42 -26.26
N LYS A 117 6.59 -19.52 -26.90
CA LYS A 117 5.96 -20.83 -26.69
C LYS A 117 6.41 -21.41 -25.34
N ASP A 118 5.58 -22.28 -24.78
CA ASP A 118 5.88 -23.07 -23.57
C ASP A 118 6.18 -22.24 -22.31
N SER A 119 6.57 -22.91 -21.23
CA SER A 119 7.00 -22.21 -20.00
C SER A 119 8.43 -21.69 -20.12
N VAL A 120 8.70 -20.50 -19.61
CA VAL A 120 10.03 -19.89 -19.57
C VAL A 120 10.52 -19.73 -18.14
N LYS A 121 11.83 -19.92 -17.92
CA LYS A 121 12.48 -19.54 -16.66
C LYS A 121 13.09 -18.14 -16.83
N VAL A 122 12.74 -17.24 -15.93
CA VAL A 122 13.36 -15.92 -15.81
C VAL A 122 14.45 -16.03 -14.75
N LEU A 123 15.71 -15.99 -15.21
CA LEU A 123 16.87 -16.05 -14.33
C LEU A 123 17.00 -14.78 -13.50
N ASN A 124 16.83 -13.63 -14.14
CA ASN A 124 16.82 -12.32 -13.49
C ASN A 124 16.14 -11.25 -14.36
N GLU A 125 15.75 -10.14 -13.76
CA GLU A 125 15.30 -8.93 -14.45
C GLU A 125 16.32 -7.81 -14.27
N THR A 126 16.50 -6.99 -15.30
CA THR A 126 17.22 -5.72 -15.19
C THR A 126 16.17 -4.62 -15.14
N ALA A 127 16.08 -3.95 -13.99
CA ALA A 127 15.30 -2.73 -13.82
C ALA A 127 16.20 -1.72 -13.10
N THR A 128 16.80 -0.79 -13.84
CA THR A 128 17.64 0.24 -13.24
C THR A 128 16.84 1.50 -12.97
N PHE A 129 17.18 2.20 -11.90
CA PHE A 129 16.65 3.49 -11.51
C PHE A 129 17.82 4.39 -11.13
N ASN A 130 18.41 5.06 -12.13
CA ASN A 130 19.54 5.94 -11.92
C ASN A 130 19.08 7.30 -11.34
N ILE A 131 18.65 7.26 -10.07
CA ILE A 131 18.33 8.43 -9.25
C ILE A 131 19.61 9.21 -8.98
N LYS A 132 19.55 10.55 -9.07
CA LYS A 132 20.77 11.35 -8.92
C LYS A 132 21.29 11.28 -7.47
N PRO A 133 22.62 11.29 -7.25
CA PRO A 133 23.20 11.12 -5.93
C PRO A 133 22.79 12.15 -4.87
N ASN A 134 22.33 13.33 -5.29
CA ASN A 134 21.94 14.43 -4.39
C ASN A 134 20.47 14.39 -3.96
N ALA A 135 19.65 13.44 -4.44
CA ALA A 135 18.29 13.28 -3.94
C ALA A 135 18.33 12.67 -2.53
N ALA A 136 17.53 13.18 -1.61
CA ALA A 136 17.25 12.48 -0.35
C ALA A 136 16.47 11.19 -0.63
N ALA A 137 16.52 10.23 0.29
CA ALA A 137 15.81 8.96 0.17
C ALA A 137 15.06 8.63 1.46
N ILE A 138 13.88 8.05 1.31
CA ILE A 138 13.08 7.47 2.40
C ILE A 138 12.78 6.03 2.02
N LEU A 139 13.45 5.11 2.70
CA LEU A 139 13.50 3.69 2.33
C LEU A 139 13.09 2.82 3.51
N GLN A 140 12.25 1.82 3.28
CA GLN A 140 12.05 0.73 4.23
C GLN A 140 13.13 -0.32 3.96
N GLU A 141 14.29 -0.13 4.58
CA GLU A 141 15.44 -1.02 4.42
C GLU A 141 15.16 -2.42 4.97
N THR A 142 15.67 -3.44 4.30
CA THR A 142 15.54 -4.84 4.73
C THR A 142 16.70 -5.68 4.23
N ASP A 143 17.16 -6.61 5.07
CA ASP A 143 18.18 -7.60 4.71
C ASP A 143 17.57 -8.96 4.32
N ASN A 144 16.24 -9.12 4.41
CA ASN A 144 15.51 -10.36 4.13
C ASN A 144 14.33 -10.14 3.14
N TYR A 145 13.66 -11.23 2.78
CA TYR A 145 12.52 -11.26 1.87
C TYR A 145 11.19 -11.55 2.58
N THR A 146 11.07 -11.13 3.85
CA THR A 146 9.95 -11.54 4.72
C THR A 146 9.39 -10.40 5.58
N THR A 147 9.74 -9.13 5.33
CA THR A 147 9.28 -7.99 6.16
C THR A 147 8.77 -6.83 5.31
N TRP A 148 7.57 -6.34 5.63
CA TRP A 148 6.96 -5.12 5.09
C TRP A 148 6.44 -4.17 6.17
N GLU A 149 6.74 -4.46 7.42
CA GLU A 149 6.37 -3.67 8.60
C GLU A 149 7.60 -2.96 9.20
N GLY A 150 8.67 -2.86 8.41
CA GLY A 150 9.91 -2.18 8.78
C GLY A 150 9.74 -0.67 8.94
N ARG A 151 10.71 -0.06 9.60
CA ARG A 151 10.80 1.40 9.75
C ARG A 151 11.32 2.04 8.46
N TYR A 152 10.97 3.30 8.25
CA TYR A 152 11.60 4.11 7.20
C TYR A 152 12.90 4.72 7.70
N VAL A 153 13.98 4.48 6.96
CA VAL A 153 15.28 5.14 7.10
C VAL A 153 15.30 6.35 6.18
N LYS A 154 15.62 7.51 6.75
CA LYS A 154 15.77 8.78 6.02
C LYS A 154 17.26 9.04 5.77
N SER A 155 17.62 9.27 4.50
CA SER A 155 18.96 9.64 4.08
C SER A 155 18.92 10.98 3.34
N ASN A 156 19.84 11.89 3.67
CA ASN A 156 19.88 13.22 3.05
C ASN A 156 20.33 13.20 1.59
N ALA A 157 21.03 12.15 1.17
CA ALA A 157 21.51 11.96 -0.18
C ALA A 157 21.60 10.47 -0.53
N VAL A 158 21.18 10.08 -1.73
CA VAL A 158 21.35 8.72 -2.26
C VAL A 158 22.83 8.33 -2.27
N GLY A 159 23.72 9.26 -2.58
CA GLY A 159 25.16 9.02 -2.62
C GLY A 159 25.80 8.65 -1.28
N THR A 160 25.10 8.84 -0.15
CA THR A 160 25.60 8.44 1.18
C THR A 160 25.12 7.06 1.62
N ILE A 161 24.19 6.44 0.87
CA ILE A 161 23.66 5.12 1.20
C ILE A 161 24.70 4.06 0.82
N PRO A 162 25.09 3.14 1.72
CA PRO A 162 26.03 2.08 1.38
C PRO A 162 25.55 1.24 0.20
N LEU A 163 26.50 0.83 -0.66
CA LEU A 163 26.22 -0.06 -1.78
C LEU A 163 25.68 -1.41 -1.27
N GLY A 164 24.78 -2.02 -2.04
CA GLY A 164 24.19 -3.30 -1.72
C GLY A 164 23.04 -3.24 -0.70
N LYS A 165 22.70 -2.06 -0.18
CA LYS A 165 21.54 -1.89 0.71
C LYS A 165 20.23 -2.12 -0.04
N ARG A 166 19.40 -3.02 0.48
CA ARG A 166 18.09 -3.37 -0.07
C ARG A 166 16.98 -2.64 0.67
N ALA A 167 15.94 -2.27 -0.06
CA ALA A 167 14.69 -1.74 0.49
C ALA A 167 13.47 -2.29 -0.24
N THR A 168 12.33 -2.33 0.45
CA THR A 168 11.04 -2.64 -0.17
C THR A 168 10.58 -1.49 -1.07
N THR A 169 9.62 -1.75 -1.95
CA THR A 169 8.88 -0.72 -2.67
C THR A 169 7.47 -0.55 -2.08
N PRO A 170 6.85 0.66 -2.11
CA PRO A 170 7.34 1.88 -2.76
C PRO A 170 8.54 2.53 -2.06
N ALA A 171 9.47 3.07 -2.85
CA ALA A 171 10.66 3.76 -2.37
C ALA A 171 10.68 5.21 -2.83
N LEU A 172 10.80 6.16 -1.91
CA LEU A 172 10.68 7.58 -2.19
C LEU A 172 12.05 8.27 -2.26
N PHE A 173 12.22 9.12 -3.27
CA PHE A 173 13.36 10.00 -3.45
C PHE A 173 12.89 11.45 -3.57
N ALA A 174 13.51 12.36 -2.82
CA ALA A 174 13.14 13.76 -2.77
C ALA A 174 14.33 14.64 -3.19
N TYR A 175 14.14 15.40 -4.27
CA TYR A 175 15.12 16.35 -4.76
C TYR A 175 15.02 17.70 -4.03
N PRO A 176 16.13 18.48 -3.97
CA PRO A 176 16.12 19.81 -3.33
C PRO A 176 15.13 20.81 -3.93
N ASN A 177 14.69 20.61 -5.17
CA ASN A 177 13.76 21.48 -5.89
C ASN A 177 12.29 21.06 -5.75
N GLU A 178 11.91 20.47 -4.60
CA GLU A 178 10.57 19.96 -4.30
C GLU A 178 10.06 18.84 -5.22
N VAL A 179 10.89 18.31 -6.13
CA VAL A 179 10.51 17.17 -6.97
C VAL A 179 10.63 15.87 -6.18
N LYS A 180 9.62 15.01 -6.25
CA LYS A 180 9.65 13.67 -5.67
C LYS A 180 9.53 12.61 -6.75
N VAL A 181 10.27 11.52 -6.58
CA VAL A 181 10.18 10.32 -7.40
C VAL A 181 9.88 9.14 -6.48
N VAL A 182 8.82 8.39 -6.74
CA VAL A 182 8.51 7.15 -6.01
C VAL A 182 8.59 5.97 -6.96
N ILE A 183 9.46 5.00 -6.64
CA ILE A 183 9.61 3.76 -7.40
C ILE A 183 8.66 2.71 -6.84
N ALA A 184 7.81 2.16 -7.71
CA ALA A 184 6.78 1.18 -7.36
C ALA A 184 6.55 0.18 -8.50
N GLU A 185 5.63 -0.75 -8.29
CA GLU A 185 5.17 -1.72 -9.30
C GLU A 185 3.66 -1.92 -9.24
N SER A 186 3.08 -2.47 -10.31
CA SER A 186 1.65 -2.80 -10.41
C SER A 186 1.41 -4.02 -11.29
N ASP A 187 0.23 -4.64 -11.19
CA ASP A 187 -0.20 -5.79 -12.00
C ASP A 187 0.70 -7.02 -11.76
N LEU A 188 1.06 -7.25 -10.49
CA LEU A 188 1.97 -8.32 -10.07
C LEU A 188 1.23 -9.67 -9.99
N PHE A 189 1.28 -10.44 -11.08
CA PHE A 189 0.74 -11.80 -11.16
C PHE A 189 1.83 -12.80 -11.49
N ASP A 190 1.86 -13.96 -10.82
CA ASP A 190 2.75 -15.08 -11.16
C ASP A 190 4.21 -14.62 -11.40
N TYR A 191 4.71 -13.73 -10.55
CA TYR A 191 6.06 -13.13 -10.63
C TYR A 191 6.45 -12.60 -9.24
N PRO A 192 7.72 -12.62 -8.83
CA PRO A 192 8.12 -12.13 -7.51
C PRO A 192 8.03 -10.60 -7.41
N GLY A 193 7.75 -10.11 -6.22
CA GLY A 193 7.75 -8.68 -5.89
C GLY A 193 9.14 -8.06 -5.97
N MET A 194 9.17 -6.79 -6.34
CA MET A 194 10.40 -6.02 -6.51
C MET A 194 10.79 -5.27 -5.23
N TYR A 195 12.02 -5.54 -4.85
CA TYR A 195 12.84 -4.71 -3.98
C TYR A 195 13.74 -3.82 -4.84
N ILE A 196 14.32 -2.80 -4.22
CA ILE A 196 15.41 -2.04 -4.83
C ILE A 196 16.69 -2.25 -4.03
N LYS A 197 17.84 -2.20 -4.70
CA LYS A 197 19.17 -2.31 -4.11
C LYS A 197 20.06 -1.18 -4.59
N THR A 198 20.75 -0.51 -3.67
CA THR A 198 21.66 0.59 -3.97
C THR A 198 22.87 0.10 -4.76
N GLU A 199 23.21 0.80 -5.83
CA GLU A 199 24.36 0.56 -6.71
C GLU A 199 25.08 1.88 -7.02
N LYS A 200 26.26 1.78 -7.66
CA LYS A 200 27.12 2.97 -7.92
C LYS A 200 26.41 4.14 -8.61
N SER A 201 25.43 3.86 -9.48
CA SER A 201 24.72 4.88 -10.27
C SER A 201 23.26 5.11 -9.86
N GLY A 202 22.84 4.66 -8.66
CA GLY A 202 21.46 4.80 -8.19
C GLY A 202 20.97 3.48 -7.60
N PHE A 203 19.88 2.94 -8.13
CA PHE A 203 19.30 1.68 -7.65
C PHE A 203 19.04 0.70 -8.79
N ILE A 204 19.05 -0.60 -8.46
CA ILE A 204 18.58 -1.68 -9.32
C ILE A 204 17.43 -2.42 -8.65
N GLY A 205 16.55 -3.02 -9.43
CA GLY A 205 15.58 -3.99 -8.93
C GLY A 205 16.27 -5.26 -8.42
N GLU A 206 15.71 -5.85 -7.38
CA GLU A 206 16.10 -7.14 -6.82
C GLU A 206 14.86 -7.95 -6.45
N TRP A 207 14.92 -9.26 -6.63
CA TRP A 207 13.78 -10.17 -6.45
C TRP A 207 14.19 -11.38 -5.64
N ALA A 208 13.27 -11.84 -4.80
CA ALA A 208 13.39 -13.16 -4.18
C ALA A 208 13.41 -14.23 -5.28
N GLN A 209 14.41 -15.13 -5.24
CA GLN A 209 14.45 -16.29 -6.13
C GLN A 209 13.32 -17.28 -5.81
N LEU A 210 12.87 -18.06 -6.79
CA LEU A 210 11.80 -19.03 -6.58
C LEU A 210 12.23 -20.08 -5.52
N PRO A 211 11.43 -20.34 -4.48
CA PRO A 211 11.71 -21.39 -3.50
C PRO A 211 11.81 -22.78 -4.15
N SER A 212 12.83 -23.55 -3.78
CA SER A 212 12.93 -24.98 -4.12
C SER A 212 12.52 -25.87 -2.95
N HIS A 213 12.60 -25.35 -1.73
CA HIS A 213 12.25 -26.07 -0.52
C HIS A 213 11.79 -25.11 0.57
N THR A 214 10.66 -25.44 1.20
CA THR A 214 10.08 -24.72 2.32
C THR A 214 9.74 -25.70 3.43
N VAL A 215 9.77 -25.22 4.68
CA VAL A 215 9.34 -25.97 5.86
C VAL A 215 8.41 -25.11 6.70
N MET A 216 7.56 -25.74 7.49
CA MET A 216 6.82 -25.01 8.53
C MET A 216 7.79 -24.53 9.62
N GLY A 217 7.62 -23.30 10.09
CA GLY A 217 8.47 -22.71 11.12
C GLY A 217 7.99 -21.32 11.55
N SER A 218 8.91 -20.51 12.06
CA SER A 218 8.65 -19.18 12.66
C SER A 218 7.72 -19.25 13.88
N TRP A 219 7.10 -18.13 14.25
CA TRP A 219 6.11 -18.06 15.31
C TRP A 219 4.98 -19.06 15.06
N GLY A 220 4.64 -19.84 16.09
CA GLY A 220 3.56 -20.81 16.04
C GLY A 220 3.76 -21.98 15.07
N ASN A 221 4.94 -22.19 14.47
CA ASN A 221 5.24 -23.32 13.56
C ASN A 221 4.21 -23.53 12.43
N PHE A 222 3.65 -22.45 11.90
CA PHE A 222 2.65 -22.49 10.82
C PHE A 222 3.02 -21.60 9.63
N VAL A 223 4.15 -20.90 9.67
CA VAL A 223 4.61 -20.06 8.55
C VAL A 223 5.40 -20.91 7.57
N SER A 224 5.20 -20.71 6.27
CA SER A 224 5.98 -21.38 5.22
C SER A 224 7.33 -20.70 5.04
N VAL A 225 8.35 -21.18 5.76
CA VAL A 225 9.70 -20.60 5.75
C VAL A 225 10.53 -21.19 4.61
N VAL A 226 11.05 -20.33 3.74
CA VAL A 226 11.94 -20.72 2.64
C VAL A 226 13.32 -21.13 3.18
N LYS A 227 13.80 -22.32 2.78
CA LYS A 227 15.13 -22.82 3.15
C LYS A 227 16.10 -22.78 1.98
N ASP A 228 15.63 -23.18 0.80
CA ASP A 228 16.42 -23.24 -0.41
C ASP A 228 15.69 -22.56 -1.56
N ARG A 229 16.45 -22.02 -2.51
CA ARG A 229 15.93 -21.33 -3.69
C ARG A 229 16.60 -21.86 -4.96
N TYR A 230 15.84 -21.90 -6.04
CA TYR A 230 16.38 -22.14 -7.37
C TYR A 230 17.24 -20.95 -7.84
N PRO A 231 18.16 -21.13 -8.81
CA PRO A 231 18.98 -20.04 -9.36
C PRO A 231 18.22 -19.17 -10.39
N PHE A 232 16.90 -19.00 -10.21
CA PHE A 232 16.03 -18.19 -11.07
C PHE A 232 14.88 -17.60 -10.26
N ILE A 233 14.36 -16.45 -10.70
CA ILE A 233 13.36 -15.68 -9.95
C ILE A 233 11.92 -16.10 -10.27
N ALA A 234 11.67 -16.64 -11.46
CA ALA A 234 10.34 -17.09 -11.84
C ALA A 234 10.37 -18.20 -12.90
N LYS A 235 9.34 -19.07 -12.89
CA LYS A 235 8.98 -19.95 -13.99
C LYS A 235 7.55 -19.63 -14.43
N THR A 236 7.39 -19.08 -15.62
CA THR A 236 6.14 -18.45 -16.08
C THR A 236 5.69 -19.03 -17.41
N ALA A 237 4.44 -18.78 -17.82
CA ALA A 237 4.04 -18.98 -19.21
C ALA A 237 4.82 -18.04 -20.14
N GLY A 238 5.21 -18.51 -21.32
CA GLY A 238 5.97 -17.73 -22.31
C GLY A 238 5.16 -16.63 -22.99
N ASP A 239 3.84 -16.78 -23.09
CA ASP A 239 2.91 -15.73 -23.57
C ASP A 239 2.25 -15.05 -22.38
N ARG A 240 2.71 -13.83 -22.05
CA ARG A 240 2.22 -13.07 -20.89
C ARG A 240 2.66 -11.62 -20.88
N SER A 241 2.00 -10.83 -20.02
CA SER A 241 2.51 -9.55 -19.54
C SER A 241 3.31 -9.74 -18.25
N TYR A 242 4.39 -8.98 -18.10
CA TYR A 242 5.12 -8.83 -16.85
C TYR A 242 4.60 -7.60 -16.08
N PRO A 243 4.88 -7.51 -14.76
CA PRO A 243 4.42 -6.38 -13.94
C PRO A 243 4.88 -5.04 -14.50
N TRP A 244 4.08 -4.00 -14.26
CA TRP A 244 4.49 -2.63 -14.54
C TRP A 244 5.57 -2.19 -13.56
N ARG A 245 6.62 -1.54 -14.07
CA ARG A 245 7.57 -0.75 -13.27
C ARG A 245 7.17 0.71 -13.36
N ILE A 246 7.14 1.40 -12.23
CA ILE A 246 6.57 2.73 -12.09
C ILE A 246 7.59 3.68 -11.48
N ALA A 247 7.71 4.87 -12.06
CA ALA A 247 8.29 6.04 -11.43
C ALA A 247 7.20 7.11 -11.32
N ILE A 248 6.57 7.21 -10.15
CA ILE A 248 5.64 8.30 -9.81
C ILE A 248 6.46 9.57 -9.68
N ILE A 249 5.98 10.68 -10.24
CA ILE A 249 6.68 11.96 -10.26
C ILE A 249 5.73 13.04 -9.73
N SER A 250 6.19 13.81 -8.77
CA SER A 250 5.43 14.91 -8.18
C SER A 250 6.30 16.17 -8.06
N THR A 251 5.66 17.33 -8.23
CA THR A 251 6.25 18.65 -7.94
C THR A 251 5.59 19.36 -6.76
N ASP A 252 4.58 18.73 -6.17
CA ASP A 252 3.80 19.22 -5.02
C ASP A 252 3.36 17.98 -4.23
N ASP A 253 3.65 17.95 -2.93
CA ASP A 253 3.36 16.80 -2.06
C ASP A 253 1.89 16.41 -2.07
N LYS A 254 0.99 17.37 -2.30
CA LYS A 254 -0.45 17.11 -2.44
C LYS A 254 -0.77 16.13 -3.56
N GLN A 255 0.03 16.13 -4.63
CA GLN A 255 -0.14 15.22 -5.77
C GLN A 255 0.08 13.77 -5.38
N LEU A 256 0.96 13.48 -4.41
CA LEU A 256 1.20 12.10 -3.96
C LEU A 256 -0.01 11.55 -3.21
N LEU A 257 -0.69 12.37 -2.40
CA LEU A 257 -1.84 11.93 -1.60
C LEU A 257 -3.06 11.53 -2.44
N THR A 258 -3.10 11.96 -3.70
CA THR A 258 -4.21 11.70 -4.64
C THR A 258 -3.75 10.95 -5.89
N ASN A 259 -2.57 10.30 -5.81
CA ASN A 259 -2.00 9.55 -6.90
C ASN A 259 -2.45 8.09 -6.86
N HIS A 260 -3.12 7.63 -7.93
CA HIS A 260 -3.65 6.28 -8.05
C HIS A 260 -2.94 5.44 -9.12
N LEU A 261 -1.73 5.81 -9.58
CA LEU A 261 -1.07 5.15 -10.71
C LEU A 261 -0.92 3.64 -10.54
N VAL A 262 -0.60 3.16 -9.33
CA VAL A 262 -0.50 1.72 -9.05
C VAL A 262 -1.82 1.02 -9.35
N THR A 263 -2.93 1.53 -8.83
CA THR A 263 -4.27 0.97 -9.09
C THR A 263 -4.73 1.22 -10.53
N GLU A 264 -4.43 2.38 -11.14
CA GLU A 264 -4.80 2.68 -12.54
C GLU A 264 -4.22 1.68 -13.54
N LEU A 265 -2.98 1.21 -13.32
CA LEU A 265 -2.27 0.27 -14.20
C LEU A 265 -2.71 -1.19 -14.04
N ALA A 266 -3.33 -1.55 -12.92
CA ALA A 266 -3.71 -2.91 -12.63
C ALA A 266 -4.86 -3.43 -13.51
N THR A 267 -4.84 -4.74 -13.76
CA THR A 267 -5.88 -5.45 -14.50
C THR A 267 -7.28 -5.11 -13.94
N PRO A 268 -8.27 -4.78 -14.81
CA PRO A 268 -9.64 -4.51 -14.37
C PRO A 268 -10.28 -5.66 -13.58
N SER A 269 -11.34 -5.34 -12.84
CA SER A 269 -12.06 -6.32 -12.01
C SER A 269 -12.46 -7.58 -12.79
N LYS A 270 -12.15 -8.74 -12.22
CA LYS A 270 -12.64 -10.06 -12.65
C LYS A 270 -13.94 -10.45 -11.93
N ILE A 271 -14.36 -9.69 -10.91
CA ILE A 271 -15.64 -9.89 -10.21
C ILE A 271 -16.73 -9.15 -10.98
N LYS A 272 -17.69 -9.91 -11.52
CA LYS A 272 -18.81 -9.39 -12.34
C LYS A 272 -19.87 -8.68 -11.51
N ASP A 273 -20.20 -9.23 -10.33
CA ASP A 273 -21.18 -8.66 -9.39
C ASP A 273 -20.45 -8.27 -8.09
N PRO A 274 -20.13 -6.98 -7.89
CA PRO A 274 -19.51 -6.49 -6.67
C PRO A 274 -20.54 -6.10 -5.59
N SER A 275 -21.85 -6.30 -5.80
CA SER A 275 -22.90 -5.77 -4.91
C SER A 275 -22.84 -6.30 -3.47
N TRP A 276 -22.26 -7.47 -3.27
CA TRP A 276 -22.06 -8.11 -1.96
C TRP A 276 -20.82 -7.60 -1.22
N ILE A 277 -19.90 -6.91 -1.91
CA ILE A 277 -18.69 -6.36 -1.31
C ILE A 277 -19.08 -5.05 -0.63
N LYS A 278 -18.95 -5.01 0.69
CA LYS A 278 -19.39 -3.89 1.53
C LYS A 278 -18.20 -3.38 2.35
N PRO A 279 -17.58 -2.25 1.98
CA PRO A 279 -16.59 -1.61 2.85
C PRO A 279 -17.28 -1.14 4.15
N GLY A 280 -16.53 -0.98 5.23
CA GLY A 280 -17.07 -0.55 6.51
C GLY A 280 -16.04 -0.54 7.61
N LYS A 281 -16.52 -0.42 8.85
CA LYS A 281 -15.71 -0.33 10.06
C LYS A 281 -15.95 -1.55 10.94
N ALA A 282 -14.90 -2.05 11.58
CA ALA A 282 -14.96 -3.21 12.46
C ALA A 282 -14.59 -2.85 13.89
N ALA A 283 -15.42 -3.24 14.86
CA ALA A 283 -14.97 -3.32 16.24
C ALA A 283 -13.94 -4.47 16.37
N TRP A 284 -12.81 -4.22 17.03
CA TRP A 284 -11.70 -5.17 17.08
C TRP A 284 -11.22 -5.38 18.51
N GLU A 285 -11.06 -6.65 18.92
CA GLU A 285 -10.74 -7.02 20.30
C GLU A 285 -9.24 -7.21 20.55
N TRP A 286 -8.44 -7.42 19.51
CA TRP A 286 -7.08 -7.91 19.66
C TRP A 286 -6.11 -6.86 20.23
N TRP A 287 -6.15 -5.61 19.73
CA TRP A 287 -5.19 -4.56 20.09
C TRP A 287 -5.14 -4.26 21.59
N HIS A 288 -6.30 -4.22 22.24
CA HIS A 288 -6.45 -3.91 23.65
C HIS A 288 -6.62 -5.16 24.53
N ASP A 289 -6.15 -6.30 24.03
CA ASP A 289 -6.17 -7.62 24.67
C ASP A 289 -7.56 -8.07 25.15
N ALA A 290 -8.61 -7.70 24.42
CA ALA A 290 -10.00 -7.97 24.74
C ALA A 290 -10.42 -7.48 26.15
N LEU A 291 -9.64 -6.56 26.74
CA LEU A 291 -9.92 -5.98 28.05
C LEU A 291 -11.02 -4.94 27.94
N LEU A 292 -12.01 -5.02 28.83
CA LEU A 292 -13.16 -4.12 28.89
C LEU A 292 -13.25 -3.47 30.29
N PRO A 293 -12.41 -2.47 30.62
CA PRO A 293 -12.41 -1.84 31.94
C PRO A 293 -13.78 -1.28 32.32
N GLY A 294 -14.28 -1.71 33.47
CA GLY A 294 -15.58 -1.28 34.00
C GLY A 294 -16.80 -1.98 33.38
N ALA A 295 -16.61 -2.91 32.44
CA ALA A 295 -17.73 -3.73 31.95
C ALA A 295 -18.20 -4.74 33.02
N ALA A 296 -19.50 -5.05 33.01
CA ALA A 296 -20.11 -6.03 33.92
C ALA A 296 -19.83 -7.50 33.54
N ILE A 297 -18.93 -7.74 32.59
CA ILE A 297 -18.59 -9.07 32.07
C ILE A 297 -17.09 -9.32 32.26
N PRO A 298 -16.67 -10.57 32.55
CA PRO A 298 -15.25 -10.92 32.48
C PRO A 298 -14.70 -10.62 31.09
N SER A 299 -13.49 -10.08 31.03
CA SER A 299 -12.82 -9.65 29.80
C SER A 299 -11.34 -10.05 29.83
N GLY A 300 -10.62 -9.81 28.73
CA GLY A 300 -9.26 -10.28 28.55
C GLY A 300 -9.16 -11.50 27.63
N MET A 301 -7.94 -11.80 27.16
CA MET A 301 -7.67 -12.88 26.20
C MET A 301 -8.20 -14.26 26.62
N ASP A 302 -8.20 -14.59 27.92
CA ASP A 302 -8.72 -15.86 28.45
C ASP A 302 -10.27 -15.93 28.49
N ASN A 303 -10.92 -14.79 28.37
CA ASN A 303 -12.38 -14.62 28.42
C ASN A 303 -13.00 -14.42 27.03
N ARG A 304 -12.25 -14.68 25.95
CA ARG A 304 -12.78 -14.69 24.58
C ARG A 304 -13.75 -15.87 24.39
N ASN A 305 -15.03 -15.55 24.53
CA ASN A 305 -16.15 -16.50 24.48
C ASN A 305 -17.37 -15.84 23.82
N THR A 306 -18.45 -16.60 23.63
CA THR A 306 -19.69 -16.13 22.99
C THR A 306 -20.25 -14.85 23.64
N ARG A 307 -20.20 -14.75 24.98
CA ARG A 307 -20.73 -13.58 25.72
C ARG A 307 -19.92 -12.33 25.46
N LEU A 308 -18.59 -12.45 25.44
CA LEU A 308 -17.69 -11.34 25.09
C LEU A 308 -17.97 -10.88 23.66
N TYR A 309 -17.99 -11.77 22.68
CA TYR A 309 -18.22 -11.37 21.29
C TYR A 309 -19.60 -10.77 21.05
N ASN A 310 -20.65 -11.27 21.71
CA ASN A 310 -21.97 -10.65 21.64
C ASN A 310 -21.99 -9.23 22.22
N TYR A 311 -21.16 -8.93 23.23
CA TYR A 311 -21.00 -7.57 23.74
C TYR A 311 -20.39 -6.62 22.69
N TYR A 312 -19.40 -7.09 21.93
CA TYR A 312 -18.86 -6.31 20.80
C TYR A 312 -19.86 -6.16 19.66
N VAL A 313 -20.64 -7.20 19.36
CA VAL A 313 -21.74 -7.12 18.37
C VAL A 313 -22.75 -6.04 18.77
N ASP A 314 -23.16 -6.03 20.04
CA ASP A 314 -24.13 -5.05 20.53
C ASP A 314 -23.55 -3.62 20.48
N PHE A 315 -22.26 -3.45 20.82
CA PHE A 315 -21.54 -2.18 20.64
C PHE A 315 -21.50 -1.74 19.17
N ALA A 316 -21.12 -2.65 18.27
CA ALA A 316 -21.05 -2.38 16.84
C ALA A 316 -22.42 -1.96 16.30
N ALA A 317 -23.48 -2.68 16.65
CA ALA A 317 -24.84 -2.39 16.23
C ALA A 317 -25.33 -1.03 16.77
N ALA A 318 -25.10 -0.73 18.05
CA ALA A 318 -25.50 0.53 18.67
C ALA A 318 -24.82 1.74 18.01
N ASN A 319 -23.60 1.55 17.49
CA ASN A 319 -22.80 2.59 16.85
C ASN A 319 -22.73 2.48 15.32
N LYS A 320 -23.62 1.68 14.71
CA LYS A 320 -23.73 1.53 13.25
C LYS A 320 -22.41 1.11 12.58
N LEU A 321 -21.58 0.35 13.28
CA LEU A 321 -20.40 -0.29 12.71
C LEU A 321 -20.86 -1.51 11.92
N GLU A 322 -20.29 -1.68 10.74
CA GLU A 322 -20.68 -2.72 9.80
C GLU A 322 -20.19 -4.10 10.25
N TYR A 323 -19.10 -4.17 11.01
CA TYR A 323 -18.41 -5.42 11.31
C TYR A 323 -17.97 -5.61 12.76
N LEU A 324 -17.82 -6.87 13.12
CA LEU A 324 -16.93 -7.36 14.18
C LEU A 324 -15.76 -8.10 13.52
N MET A 325 -14.52 -7.80 13.92
CA MET A 325 -13.37 -8.65 13.65
C MET A 325 -13.21 -9.63 14.82
N VAL A 326 -13.20 -10.93 14.55
CA VAL A 326 -12.85 -11.97 15.53
C VAL A 326 -11.46 -12.47 15.18
N ASP A 327 -10.48 -12.07 15.98
CA ASP A 327 -9.07 -12.32 15.72
C ASP A 327 -8.62 -13.72 16.21
N ALA A 328 -7.32 -14.00 16.19
CA ALA A 328 -6.72 -15.31 16.44
C ALA A 328 -7.19 -15.95 17.74
N GLY A 329 -7.74 -17.17 17.70
CA GLY A 329 -8.15 -17.94 18.89
C GLY A 329 -9.60 -18.45 18.88
N TRP A 330 -10.39 -18.09 17.85
CA TRP A 330 -11.73 -18.67 17.65
C TRP A 330 -11.70 -20.09 17.07
N SER A 331 -10.64 -20.46 16.34
CA SER A 331 -10.38 -21.82 15.83
C SER A 331 -8.94 -22.25 16.12
N ASP A 332 -8.66 -23.54 15.92
CA ASP A 332 -7.29 -24.06 15.91
C ASP A 332 -6.47 -23.46 14.74
N ASN A 333 -5.21 -23.13 15.00
CA ASN A 333 -4.33 -22.50 14.01
C ASN A 333 -3.98 -23.44 12.85
N TYR A 334 -4.17 -24.75 12.98
CA TYR A 334 -3.79 -25.78 12.00
C TYR A 334 -4.98 -26.49 11.35
N ASP A 335 -6.20 -26.28 11.87
CA ASP A 335 -7.47 -26.80 11.36
C ASP A 335 -8.63 -25.84 11.69
N LEU A 336 -9.06 -25.05 10.69
CA LEU A 336 -10.13 -24.06 10.85
C LEU A 336 -11.48 -24.67 11.25
N THR A 337 -11.68 -25.97 11.01
CA THR A 337 -12.94 -26.65 11.36
C THR A 337 -13.06 -26.97 12.85
N ARG A 338 -11.95 -26.88 13.59
CA ARG A 338 -11.90 -27.05 15.04
C ARG A 338 -12.09 -25.71 15.75
N ILE A 339 -13.35 -25.37 15.99
CA ILE A 339 -13.73 -24.16 16.74
C ILE A 339 -13.38 -24.32 18.23
N ASN A 340 -12.90 -23.24 18.84
CA ASN A 340 -12.69 -23.16 20.28
C ASN A 340 -14.02 -23.38 21.03
N PRO A 341 -14.11 -24.38 21.94
CA PRO A 341 -15.39 -24.73 22.59
C PRO A 341 -15.94 -23.63 23.50
N LYS A 342 -15.13 -22.64 23.90
CA LYS A 342 -15.62 -21.46 24.64
C LYS A 342 -16.36 -20.46 23.74
N ASN A 343 -16.20 -20.54 22.42
CA ASN A 343 -16.74 -19.60 21.45
C ASN A 343 -17.66 -20.31 20.46
N ASP A 344 -18.97 -20.27 20.72
CA ASP A 344 -19.97 -20.67 19.72
C ASP A 344 -20.06 -19.59 18.63
N ILE A 345 -19.14 -19.67 17.67
CA ILE A 345 -19.01 -18.69 16.59
C ILE A 345 -20.26 -18.65 15.70
N ARG A 346 -21.00 -19.77 15.58
CA ARG A 346 -22.26 -19.80 14.82
C ARG A 346 -23.32 -18.98 15.54
N ALA A 347 -23.41 -19.09 16.87
CA ALA A 347 -24.30 -18.25 17.68
C ALA A 347 -23.91 -16.77 17.62
N VAL A 348 -22.60 -16.43 17.69
CA VAL A 348 -22.12 -15.05 17.54
C VAL A 348 -22.52 -14.47 16.19
N ILE A 349 -22.28 -15.19 15.09
CA ILE A 349 -22.64 -14.74 13.73
C ILE A 349 -24.17 -14.61 13.58
N ALA A 350 -24.94 -15.52 14.15
CA ALA A 350 -26.41 -15.44 14.14
C ALA A 350 -26.91 -14.18 14.88
N HIS A 351 -26.33 -13.87 16.05
CA HIS A 351 -26.62 -12.66 16.81
C HIS A 351 -26.23 -11.41 16.02
N ALA A 352 -25.01 -11.36 15.47
CA ALA A 352 -24.51 -10.27 14.64
C ALA A 352 -25.43 -9.98 13.44
N ARG A 353 -25.84 -11.04 12.72
CA ARG A 353 -26.76 -10.91 11.60
C ARG A 353 -28.13 -10.34 12.02
N SER A 354 -28.64 -10.73 13.19
CA SER A 354 -29.91 -10.16 13.71
C SER A 354 -29.82 -8.65 14.00
N LYS A 355 -28.59 -8.13 14.10
CA LYS A 355 -28.26 -6.72 14.35
C LYS A 355 -27.66 -6.01 13.14
N ASN A 356 -27.68 -6.63 11.95
CA ASN A 356 -27.04 -6.13 10.72
C ASN A 356 -25.52 -5.89 10.85
N VAL A 357 -24.83 -6.67 11.67
CA VAL A 357 -23.37 -6.67 11.81
C VAL A 357 -22.80 -7.92 11.13
N GLY A 358 -21.83 -7.74 10.23
CA GLY A 358 -21.07 -8.83 9.64
C GLY A 358 -19.91 -9.26 10.54
N VAL A 359 -19.42 -10.49 10.36
CA VAL A 359 -18.28 -11.00 11.14
C VAL A 359 -17.14 -11.38 10.19
N PHE A 360 -15.95 -10.84 10.47
CA PHE A 360 -14.69 -11.31 9.89
C PHE A 360 -14.02 -12.30 10.85
N LEU A 361 -13.42 -13.35 10.29
CA LEU A 361 -12.71 -14.37 11.07
C LEU A 361 -11.22 -14.38 10.68
N TRP A 362 -10.33 -14.36 11.66
CA TRP A 362 -8.89 -14.48 11.40
C TRP A 362 -8.48 -15.93 11.06
N CYS A 363 -7.47 -16.12 10.21
CA CYS A 363 -6.84 -17.42 9.99
C CYS A 363 -5.39 -17.31 9.50
N VAL A 364 -4.60 -18.35 9.76
CA VAL A 364 -3.27 -18.53 9.16
C VAL A 364 -3.38 -18.89 7.68
N ALA A 365 -2.61 -18.22 6.82
CA ALA A 365 -2.59 -18.43 5.38
C ALA A 365 -2.30 -19.87 4.97
N THR A 366 -1.27 -20.50 5.54
CA THR A 366 -0.89 -21.90 5.20
C THR A 366 -2.00 -22.89 5.57
N THR A 367 -2.65 -22.71 6.71
CA THR A 367 -3.77 -23.55 7.14
C THR A 367 -4.96 -23.41 6.22
N LEU A 368 -5.29 -22.18 5.81
CA LEU A 368 -6.32 -21.93 4.80
C LEU A 368 -5.97 -22.65 3.48
N LEU A 369 -4.72 -22.57 3.03
CA LEU A 369 -4.24 -23.10 1.76
C LEU A 369 -4.11 -24.63 1.70
N LYS A 370 -4.04 -25.34 2.84
CA LYS A 370 -3.99 -26.82 2.88
C LYS A 370 -5.13 -27.46 2.07
N ASP A 371 -6.33 -26.91 2.21
CA ASP A 371 -7.51 -27.27 1.44
C ASP A 371 -8.42 -26.03 1.32
N ILE A 372 -8.08 -25.16 0.37
CA ILE A 372 -8.69 -23.85 0.23
C ILE A 372 -10.21 -23.93 0.01
N ASP A 373 -10.69 -24.90 -0.76
CA ASP A 373 -12.11 -25.00 -1.06
C ASP A 373 -12.88 -25.49 0.16
N LYS A 374 -12.44 -26.57 0.81
CA LYS A 374 -13.07 -27.07 2.06
C LYS A 374 -13.08 -26.01 3.15
N ASN A 375 -11.96 -25.34 3.36
CA ASN A 375 -11.83 -24.34 4.41
C ASN A 375 -12.72 -23.13 4.14
N LEU A 376 -12.74 -22.60 2.91
CA LEU A 376 -13.62 -21.48 2.59
C LEU A 376 -15.10 -21.87 2.57
N ASP A 377 -15.45 -23.11 2.16
CA ASP A 377 -16.81 -23.63 2.28
C ASP A 377 -17.25 -23.71 3.75
N PHE A 378 -16.36 -24.17 4.63
CA PHE A 378 -16.61 -24.16 6.07
C PHE A 378 -16.86 -22.74 6.59
N ILE A 379 -15.97 -21.78 6.28
CA ILE A 379 -16.11 -20.38 6.68
C ILE A 379 -17.42 -19.77 6.16
N GLN A 380 -17.74 -19.99 4.89
CA GLN A 380 -19.01 -19.55 4.31
C GLN A 380 -20.21 -20.18 5.03
N SER A 381 -20.12 -21.47 5.38
CA SER A 381 -21.19 -22.17 6.12
C SER A 381 -21.44 -21.59 7.52
N LEU A 382 -20.46 -20.93 8.12
CA LEU A 382 -20.62 -20.21 9.39
C LEU A 382 -21.45 -18.93 9.20
N GLY A 383 -21.48 -18.38 7.99
CA GLY A 383 -22.13 -17.10 7.65
C GLY A 383 -21.21 -15.88 7.79
N ALA A 384 -19.88 -16.07 7.77
CA ALA A 384 -18.92 -14.99 7.86
C ALA A 384 -19.02 -14.03 6.66
N ALA A 385 -18.73 -12.75 6.88
CA ALA A 385 -18.65 -11.73 5.83
C ALA A 385 -17.28 -11.74 5.13
N GLY A 386 -16.24 -12.21 5.82
CA GLY A 386 -14.88 -12.26 5.29
C GLY A 386 -13.87 -12.88 6.22
N LEU A 387 -12.60 -12.82 5.82
CA LEU A 387 -11.46 -13.34 6.53
C LEU A 387 -10.36 -12.29 6.70
N LYS A 388 -9.66 -12.35 7.83
CA LYS A 388 -8.32 -11.76 8.01
C LYS A 388 -7.29 -12.88 7.84
N VAL A 389 -6.58 -12.90 6.73
CA VAL A 389 -5.65 -13.99 6.36
C VAL A 389 -4.23 -13.53 6.61
N ASP A 390 -3.53 -14.23 7.50
CA ASP A 390 -2.31 -13.73 8.14
C ASP A 390 -1.10 -14.66 7.93
N PHE A 391 0.11 -14.16 8.17
CA PHE A 391 1.38 -14.87 8.13
C PHE A 391 1.72 -15.49 6.75
N ILE A 392 1.66 -14.68 5.70
CA ILE A 392 2.17 -15.05 4.36
C ILE A 392 3.70 -14.90 4.32
N ASP A 393 4.22 -13.80 4.87
CA ASP A 393 5.62 -13.42 5.11
C ASP A 393 6.55 -13.58 3.89
N ARG A 394 6.00 -13.49 2.68
CA ARG A 394 6.69 -13.76 1.41
C ARG A 394 6.09 -12.95 0.26
N ASP A 395 6.93 -12.59 -0.71
CA ASP A 395 6.51 -12.03 -2.01
C ASP A 395 7.24 -12.68 -3.20
N ASP A 396 7.83 -13.86 -3.00
CA ASP A 396 8.31 -14.67 -4.13
C ASP A 396 7.15 -15.13 -5.02
N GLN A 397 7.47 -15.63 -6.21
CA GLN A 397 6.48 -15.99 -7.23
C GLN A 397 5.37 -16.91 -6.71
N GLU A 398 5.69 -17.84 -5.80
CA GLU A 398 4.71 -18.77 -5.23
C GLU A 398 3.75 -18.05 -4.28
N ALA A 399 4.27 -17.22 -3.37
CA ALA A 399 3.44 -16.45 -2.44
C ALA A 399 2.53 -15.45 -3.18
N ILE A 400 3.02 -14.80 -4.24
CA ILE A 400 2.20 -13.91 -5.09
C ILE A 400 1.00 -14.66 -5.70
N LYS A 401 1.14 -15.95 -6.05
CA LYS A 401 0.01 -16.76 -6.51
C LYS A 401 -1.02 -17.01 -5.42
N TRP A 402 -0.61 -17.10 -4.16
CA TRP A 402 -1.53 -17.33 -3.05
C TRP A 402 -2.53 -16.18 -2.90
N PHE A 403 -2.10 -14.92 -3.05
CA PHE A 403 -3.00 -13.77 -3.00
C PHE A 403 -4.13 -13.87 -4.04
N GLU A 404 -3.82 -14.12 -5.32
CA GLU A 404 -4.85 -14.28 -6.35
C GLU A 404 -5.70 -15.53 -6.10
N LEU A 405 -5.08 -16.65 -5.70
CA LEU A 405 -5.80 -17.89 -5.41
C LEU A 405 -6.84 -17.71 -4.30
N ILE A 406 -6.44 -17.09 -3.19
CA ILE A 406 -7.30 -16.77 -2.04
C ILE A 406 -8.40 -15.81 -2.44
N ALA A 407 -8.06 -14.68 -3.06
CA ALA A 407 -9.04 -13.67 -3.45
C ALA A 407 -10.10 -14.23 -4.40
N LYS A 408 -9.67 -15.00 -5.42
CA LYS A 408 -10.56 -15.65 -6.39
C LYS A 408 -11.44 -16.72 -5.74
N ALA A 409 -10.88 -17.59 -4.90
CA ALA A 409 -11.63 -18.65 -4.26
C ALA A 409 -12.64 -18.10 -3.23
N ALA A 410 -12.28 -17.03 -2.52
CA ALA A 410 -13.17 -16.32 -1.60
C ALA A 410 -14.29 -15.59 -2.33
N ALA A 411 -14.00 -14.97 -3.48
CA ALA A 411 -15.01 -14.28 -4.30
C ALA A 411 -16.12 -15.21 -4.79
N LYS A 412 -15.80 -16.47 -5.13
CA LYS A 412 -16.82 -17.50 -5.47
C LYS A 412 -17.83 -17.73 -4.35
N ARG A 413 -17.43 -17.47 -3.11
CA ARG A 413 -18.20 -17.68 -1.88
C ARG A 413 -18.72 -16.38 -1.28
N LYS A 414 -18.52 -15.24 -1.96
CA LYS A 414 -18.88 -13.90 -1.47
C LYS A 414 -18.23 -13.56 -0.11
N LEU A 415 -16.96 -13.93 0.05
CA LEU A 415 -16.15 -13.60 1.22
C LEU A 415 -15.16 -12.47 0.88
N MET A 416 -15.11 -11.44 1.73
CA MET A 416 -14.10 -10.39 1.69
C MET A 416 -12.80 -10.84 2.37
N ILE A 417 -11.66 -10.27 1.98
CA ILE A 417 -10.32 -10.65 2.45
C ILE A 417 -9.56 -9.40 2.91
N ASN A 418 -9.03 -9.47 4.13
CA ASN A 418 -8.01 -8.57 4.65
C ASN A 418 -6.71 -9.37 4.80
N PHE A 419 -5.64 -9.01 4.09
CA PHE A 419 -4.36 -9.70 4.19
C PHE A 419 -3.47 -9.08 5.26
N HIS A 420 -2.94 -9.88 6.17
CA HIS A 420 -1.95 -9.52 7.19
C HIS A 420 -0.69 -10.38 7.03
N GLY A 421 0.42 -10.00 7.67
CA GLY A 421 1.71 -10.66 7.50
C GLY A 421 2.07 -10.79 6.02
N CYS A 422 1.86 -9.70 5.26
CA CYS A 422 1.80 -9.74 3.79
C CYS A 422 2.70 -8.70 3.11
N SER A 423 2.92 -8.89 1.82
CA SER A 423 3.62 -7.90 1.00
C SER A 423 2.76 -6.70 0.65
N LYS A 424 3.39 -5.59 0.24
CA LYS A 424 2.68 -4.41 -0.26
C LYS A 424 1.68 -4.74 -1.38
N PRO A 425 0.53 -4.03 -1.46
CA PRO A 425 -0.37 -4.12 -2.60
C PRO A 425 0.32 -3.67 -3.89
N THR A 426 -0.18 -4.19 -5.00
CA THR A 426 0.29 -3.89 -6.37
C THR A 426 -0.89 -3.81 -7.34
N GLY A 427 -2.07 -3.44 -6.80
CA GLY A 427 -3.30 -3.27 -7.57
C GLY A 427 -4.19 -4.51 -7.72
N LEU A 428 -3.85 -5.63 -7.09
CA LEU A 428 -4.68 -6.85 -7.12
C LEU A 428 -6.09 -6.62 -6.57
N GLU A 429 -6.26 -5.67 -5.64
CA GLU A 429 -7.55 -5.23 -5.10
C GLU A 429 -8.46 -4.59 -6.15
N LYS A 430 -7.92 -4.07 -7.26
CA LYS A 430 -8.75 -3.65 -8.40
C LYS A 430 -9.24 -4.84 -9.21
N THR A 431 -8.39 -5.85 -9.39
CA THR A 431 -8.75 -7.08 -10.10
C THR A 431 -9.73 -7.92 -9.30
N TYR A 432 -9.58 -7.95 -7.97
CA TYR A 432 -10.42 -8.64 -7.02
C TYR A 432 -10.84 -7.69 -5.89
N PRO A 433 -11.91 -6.89 -6.09
CA PRO A 433 -12.37 -5.90 -5.12
C PRO A 433 -12.87 -6.48 -3.79
N ASN A 434 -12.95 -7.80 -3.65
CA ASN A 434 -13.21 -8.42 -2.36
C ASN A 434 -11.98 -8.41 -1.45
N ILE A 435 -10.79 -8.06 -1.96
CA ILE A 435 -9.65 -7.70 -1.11
C ILE A 435 -9.89 -6.29 -0.59
N VAL A 436 -10.27 -6.20 0.68
CA VAL A 436 -10.66 -4.93 1.31
C VAL A 436 -9.50 -4.24 2.01
N ASN A 437 -8.41 -4.96 2.32
CA ASN A 437 -7.20 -4.36 2.87
C ASN A 437 -5.98 -5.28 2.77
N TYR A 438 -4.83 -4.67 2.99
CA TYR A 438 -3.54 -5.30 3.25
C TYR A 438 -2.94 -4.64 4.49
N GLU A 439 -2.24 -5.34 5.35
CA GLU A 439 -1.41 -4.71 6.37
C GLU A 439 -0.18 -4.09 5.69
N ALA A 440 0.91 -4.85 5.56
CA ALA A 440 2.17 -4.44 4.94
C ALA A 440 2.60 -3.03 5.36
N VAL A 441 2.38 -2.70 6.63
CA VAL A 441 2.61 -1.39 7.23
C VAL A 441 2.96 -1.63 8.68
N ARG A 442 3.83 -0.80 9.25
CA ARG A 442 4.00 -0.80 10.70
C ARG A 442 2.77 -0.15 11.34
N GLY A 443 1.78 -0.97 11.68
CA GLY A 443 0.43 -0.57 12.13
C GLY A 443 0.26 -0.53 13.65
N ALA A 444 -0.84 0.07 14.13
CA ALA A 444 -1.04 0.45 15.53
C ALA A 444 -0.78 -0.67 16.56
N GLU A 445 -0.79 -1.94 16.17
CA GLU A 445 -0.29 -3.05 17.00
C GLU A 445 1.08 -2.80 17.61
N SER A 446 2.01 -2.12 16.92
CA SER A 446 3.34 -1.92 17.49
C SER A 446 3.36 -0.93 18.66
N ASN A 447 2.24 -0.24 18.93
CA ASN A 447 2.05 0.47 20.19
C ASN A 447 2.10 -0.48 21.42
N LYS A 448 1.92 -1.78 21.22
CA LYS A 448 2.06 -2.81 22.27
C LYS A 448 3.52 -3.02 22.67
N TRP A 449 4.48 -2.92 21.74
CA TRP A 449 5.86 -3.36 21.99
C TRP A 449 6.98 -2.37 21.63
N ASP A 450 6.72 -1.24 20.94
CA ASP A 450 7.77 -0.26 20.66
C ASP A 450 7.30 1.20 20.46
N TYR A 451 8.27 2.09 20.20
CA TYR A 451 8.12 3.55 20.16
C TYR A 451 8.02 4.15 18.75
N THR A 452 7.99 3.33 17.71
CA THR A 452 8.28 3.78 16.34
C THR A 452 7.07 4.03 15.47
N ILE A 453 5.90 3.68 15.97
CA ILE A 453 4.62 4.14 15.43
C ILE A 453 4.26 5.42 16.15
N ASN A 454 4.71 6.52 15.56
CA ASN A 454 4.56 7.85 16.10
C ASN A 454 4.15 8.83 14.99
N PRO A 455 3.72 10.06 15.35
CA PRO A 455 3.32 11.09 14.41
C PRO A 455 4.26 11.30 13.21
N ASP A 456 5.59 11.18 13.34
CA ASP A 456 6.51 11.31 12.19
C ASP A 456 6.30 10.19 11.15
N LEU A 457 5.98 8.97 11.60
CA LEU A 457 5.63 7.85 10.73
C LEU A 457 4.22 8.00 10.17
N HIS A 458 3.27 8.48 10.99
CA HIS A 458 1.86 8.62 10.60
C HIS A 458 1.69 9.58 9.43
N VAL A 459 2.42 10.71 9.42
CA VAL A 459 2.41 11.67 8.31
C VAL A 459 3.36 11.28 7.17
N LEU A 460 4.17 10.24 7.31
CA LEU A 460 5.03 9.75 6.23
C LEU A 460 4.35 8.65 5.39
N THR A 461 3.64 7.76 6.06
CA THR A 461 3.00 6.57 5.46
C THR A 461 2.11 6.89 4.24
N PRO A 462 1.29 7.97 4.25
CA PRO A 462 0.47 8.36 3.09
C PRO A 462 1.25 8.73 1.83
N PHE A 463 2.51 9.17 1.98
CA PHE A 463 3.36 9.57 0.84
C PHE A 463 4.21 8.44 0.29
N VAL A 464 4.23 7.27 0.95
CA VAL A 464 5.07 6.13 0.56
C VAL A 464 4.23 4.86 0.45
N ARG A 465 3.85 4.25 1.58
CA ARG A 465 3.10 2.97 1.60
C ARG A 465 1.71 3.08 0.98
N MET A 466 0.98 4.17 1.21
CA MET A 466 -0.40 4.31 0.71
C MET A 466 -0.47 4.41 -0.82
N LEU A 467 0.61 4.87 -1.48
CA LEU A 467 0.71 4.89 -2.94
C LEU A 467 0.63 3.49 -3.57
N ALA A 468 0.98 2.45 -2.82
CA ALA A 468 0.87 1.07 -3.28
C ALA A 468 -0.59 0.57 -3.34
N GLY A 469 -1.47 1.16 -2.53
CA GLY A 469 -2.84 0.69 -2.33
C GLY A 469 -3.29 0.79 -0.86
N PRO A 470 -4.52 0.34 -0.57
CA PRO A 470 -5.10 0.47 0.76
C PRO A 470 -4.30 -0.27 1.83
N PHE A 471 -4.47 0.15 3.09
CA PHE A 471 -3.80 -0.50 4.20
C PHE A 471 -4.58 -0.54 5.51
N ASP A 472 -4.37 -1.60 6.28
CA ASP A 472 -4.97 -1.79 7.60
C ASP A 472 -3.99 -1.36 8.70
N TYR A 473 -3.94 -0.06 8.99
CA TYR A 473 -3.16 0.49 10.10
C TYR A 473 -3.79 0.21 11.47
N THR A 474 -5.10 -0.06 11.53
CA THR A 474 -5.88 -0.24 12.77
C THR A 474 -5.99 0.99 13.70
N PRO A 475 -6.46 2.16 13.20
CA PRO A 475 -6.56 3.38 14.00
C PRO A 475 -7.69 3.33 15.04
N GLY A 476 -7.85 4.41 15.80
CA GLY A 476 -8.99 4.64 16.70
C GLY A 476 -8.64 4.51 18.17
N ALA A 477 -7.37 4.64 18.56
CA ALA A 477 -6.99 4.62 19.96
C ALA A 477 -7.69 5.77 20.73
N MET A 478 -8.34 5.43 21.83
CA MET A 478 -8.98 6.40 22.73
C MET A 478 -8.07 6.78 23.90
N ARG A 479 -7.02 6.01 24.14
CA ARG A 479 -5.91 6.38 25.02
C ARG A 479 -4.80 6.98 24.16
N ASN A 480 -4.50 8.25 24.40
CA ASN A 480 -3.56 9.03 23.59
C ASN A 480 -2.46 9.59 24.50
N LYS A 481 -1.21 9.54 24.06
CA LYS A 481 -0.05 9.99 24.84
C LYS A 481 0.84 10.92 24.03
N THR A 482 1.35 11.93 24.72
CA THR A 482 2.45 12.76 24.21
C THR A 482 3.70 11.90 24.05
N LYS A 483 4.68 12.42 23.32
CA LYS A 483 5.96 11.72 23.07
C LYS A 483 6.64 11.29 24.35
N GLU A 484 6.58 12.12 25.40
CA GLU A 484 7.24 11.91 26.68
C GLU A 484 6.50 10.91 27.58
N MET A 485 5.18 10.80 27.42
CA MET A 485 4.33 9.96 28.27
C MET A 485 4.06 8.58 27.69
N PHE A 486 4.27 8.40 26.39
CA PHE A 486 4.00 7.13 25.73
C PHE A 486 4.94 6.03 26.24
N LYS A 487 4.37 4.86 26.50
CA LYS A 487 5.09 3.62 26.77
C LYS A 487 4.34 2.46 26.12
N PRO A 488 5.06 1.51 25.49
CA PRO A 488 4.45 0.28 25.01
C PRO A 488 3.89 -0.56 26.16
N ILE A 489 2.73 -1.18 25.94
CA ILE A 489 2.07 -2.04 26.92
C ILE A 489 1.62 -3.35 26.25
N ASP A 490 2.23 -4.46 26.68
CA ASP A 490 1.86 -5.82 26.29
C ASP A 490 2.18 -6.83 27.42
N PRO A 491 1.23 -7.68 27.85
CA PRO A 491 -0.19 -7.59 27.59
C PRO A 491 -0.83 -6.41 28.35
N GLY A 492 -1.92 -5.86 27.83
CA GLY A 492 -2.71 -4.86 28.52
C GLY A 492 -3.51 -3.95 27.61
N LEU A 493 -3.65 -2.69 28.05
CA LEU A 493 -4.36 -1.63 27.35
C LEU A 493 -3.35 -0.66 26.75
N PRO A 494 -3.00 -0.77 25.46
CA PRO A 494 -2.07 0.14 24.84
C PRO A 494 -2.70 1.54 24.69
N SER A 495 -1.84 2.50 24.39
CA SER A 495 -2.19 3.87 23.97
C SER A 495 -1.54 4.16 22.62
N ALA A 496 -2.02 5.15 21.88
CA ALA A 496 -1.31 5.66 20.70
C ALA A 496 -0.45 6.89 21.03
N GLN A 497 0.59 7.12 20.22
CA GLN A 497 1.36 8.36 20.23
C GLN A 497 0.67 9.44 19.39
N GLY A 498 0.60 10.66 19.91
CA GLY A 498 -0.13 11.78 19.30
C GLY A 498 -1.48 12.00 19.97
N THR A 499 -2.29 12.91 19.44
CA THR A 499 -3.54 13.35 20.09
C THR A 499 -4.76 12.53 19.68
N ARG A 500 -5.86 12.68 20.41
CA ARG A 500 -7.19 12.13 20.04
C ARG A 500 -7.58 12.56 18.62
N CYS A 501 -7.43 13.83 18.28
CA CYS A 501 -7.82 14.34 16.97
C CYS A 501 -6.91 13.87 15.83
N HIS A 502 -5.65 13.53 16.12
CA HIS A 502 -4.75 12.87 15.19
C HIS A 502 -5.28 11.48 14.79
N GLU A 503 -5.73 10.68 15.76
CA GLU A 503 -6.36 9.38 15.52
C GLU A 503 -7.66 9.49 14.69
N LEU A 504 -8.51 10.50 14.96
CA LEU A 504 -9.72 10.72 14.16
C LEU A 504 -9.41 11.10 12.72
N ALA A 505 -8.36 11.90 12.49
CA ALA A 505 -7.95 12.31 11.17
C ALA A 505 -7.53 11.14 10.27
N MET A 506 -7.00 10.05 10.86
CA MET A 506 -6.60 8.84 10.12
C MET A 506 -7.77 8.21 9.35
N TYR A 507 -8.99 8.26 9.88
CA TYR A 507 -10.19 7.74 9.20
C TYR A 507 -10.57 8.51 7.93
N VAL A 508 -10.04 9.72 7.76
CA VAL A 508 -10.18 10.50 6.51
C VAL A 508 -8.94 10.34 5.65
N ILE A 509 -7.74 10.40 6.24
CA ILE A 509 -6.48 10.43 5.49
C ILE A 509 -6.14 9.06 4.90
N TYR A 510 -6.19 8.00 5.70
CA TYR A 510 -5.79 6.66 5.27
C TYR A 510 -6.85 6.01 4.38
N ASN A 511 -6.39 5.32 3.33
CA ASN A 511 -7.26 4.55 2.45
C ASN A 511 -7.43 3.14 3.03
N GLN A 512 -8.55 2.91 3.72
CA GLN A 512 -8.79 1.67 4.47
C GLN A 512 -10.24 1.19 4.25
N PRO A 513 -10.56 0.50 3.15
CA PRO A 513 -11.93 0.05 2.86
C PRO A 513 -12.58 -0.75 4.00
N LEU A 514 -11.77 -1.48 4.78
CA LEU A 514 -12.15 -2.03 6.09
C LEU A 514 -11.33 -1.37 7.21
N ALA A 515 -11.87 -0.36 7.89
CA ALA A 515 -11.16 0.33 8.97
C ALA A 515 -11.46 -0.31 10.34
N MET A 516 -10.45 -0.60 11.14
CA MET A 516 -10.68 -1.04 12.53
C MET A 516 -10.98 0.14 13.44
N LEU A 517 -11.81 -0.08 14.45
CA LEU A 517 -11.81 0.64 15.71
C LEU A 517 -11.02 -0.21 16.71
N SER A 518 -9.77 0.16 16.95
CA SER A 518 -8.82 -0.67 17.71
C SER A 518 -9.03 -0.67 19.23
N ASP A 519 -9.73 0.31 19.80
CA ASP A 519 -9.90 0.40 21.26
C ASP A 519 -11.13 -0.38 21.76
N SER A 520 -11.21 -0.55 23.08
CA SER A 520 -12.33 -1.19 23.75
C SER A 520 -13.64 -0.41 23.56
N PRO A 521 -14.78 -1.12 23.39
CA PRO A 521 -16.12 -0.53 23.49
C PRO A 521 -16.30 0.36 24.72
N THR A 522 -15.74 -0.04 25.87
CA THR A 522 -15.80 0.72 27.12
C THR A 522 -15.08 2.06 27.09
N ALA A 523 -14.06 2.21 26.24
CA ALA A 523 -13.40 3.49 26.02
C ALA A 523 -14.21 4.39 25.09
N TYR A 524 -14.74 3.82 24.00
CA TYR A 524 -15.58 4.55 23.05
C TYR A 524 -16.88 5.07 23.66
N MET A 525 -17.56 4.27 24.49
CA MET A 525 -18.85 4.65 25.11
C MET A 525 -18.74 5.79 26.13
N LYS A 526 -17.53 6.25 26.46
CA LYS A 526 -17.33 7.46 27.29
C LYS A 526 -17.36 8.74 26.46
N GLU A 527 -17.37 8.64 25.14
CA GLU A 527 -17.01 9.72 24.21
C GLU A 527 -18.03 9.83 23.06
N ASP A 528 -19.27 10.21 23.41
CA ASP A 528 -20.39 10.31 22.46
C ASP A 528 -20.10 11.18 21.25
N THR A 529 -19.36 12.29 21.43
CA THR A 529 -19.05 13.18 20.31
C THR A 529 -18.09 12.52 19.33
N VAL A 530 -17.09 11.78 19.82
CA VAL A 530 -16.18 10.99 18.98
C VAL A 530 -16.94 9.90 18.23
N MET A 531 -17.84 9.19 18.91
CA MET A 531 -18.63 8.16 18.25
C MET A 531 -19.59 8.70 17.19
N ARG A 532 -20.10 9.92 17.32
CA ARG A 532 -20.85 10.57 16.22
C ARG A 532 -20.00 10.71 14.95
N PHE A 533 -18.73 11.13 15.08
CA PHE A 533 -17.82 11.21 13.94
C PHE A 533 -17.48 9.82 13.39
N LEU A 534 -17.04 8.90 14.25
CA LEU A 534 -16.62 7.55 13.82
C LEU A 534 -17.77 6.75 13.19
N SER A 535 -19.01 6.95 13.63
CA SER A 535 -20.19 6.34 13.02
C SER A 535 -20.52 6.94 11.65
N ALA A 536 -20.23 8.23 11.44
CA ALA A 536 -20.60 8.96 10.22
C ALA A 536 -19.55 8.86 9.11
N VAL A 537 -18.26 8.82 9.47
CA VAL A 537 -17.16 8.77 8.51
C VAL A 537 -17.18 7.45 7.71
N PRO A 538 -17.27 7.51 6.36
CA PRO A 538 -17.22 6.32 5.53
C PRO A 538 -15.77 5.88 5.32
N THR A 539 -15.58 4.63 4.90
CA THR A 539 -14.25 4.09 4.55
C THR A 539 -13.94 4.14 3.05
N VAL A 540 -14.92 4.53 2.23
CA VAL A 540 -14.77 4.76 0.79
C VAL A 540 -15.43 6.07 0.40
N PHE A 541 -14.75 6.82 -0.47
CA PHE A 541 -15.13 8.17 -0.86
C PHE A 541 -15.32 8.26 -2.37
N ASP A 542 -16.12 9.23 -2.81
CA ASP A 542 -16.42 9.47 -4.22
C ASP A 542 -15.45 10.49 -4.84
N GLU A 543 -14.81 11.32 -4.00
CA GLU A 543 -13.90 12.38 -4.41
C GLU A 543 -12.92 12.69 -3.27
N GLU A 544 -11.71 13.10 -3.62
CA GLU A 544 -10.66 13.50 -2.69
C GLU A 544 -9.92 14.75 -3.19
N LYS A 545 -9.52 15.60 -2.25
CA LYS A 545 -8.79 16.85 -2.50
C LYS A 545 -7.76 17.05 -1.41
N ALA A 546 -6.48 16.90 -1.76
CA ALA A 546 -5.40 17.34 -0.89
C ALA A 546 -5.40 18.87 -0.83
N LEU A 547 -5.67 19.42 0.37
CA LEU A 547 -5.78 20.86 0.59
C LEU A 547 -4.41 21.46 0.92
N SER A 548 -3.65 20.78 1.77
CA SER A 548 -2.30 21.15 2.18
C SER A 548 -1.51 19.87 2.47
N ALA A 549 -0.23 19.83 2.09
CA ALA A 549 0.62 18.68 2.37
C ALA A 549 2.09 19.11 2.40
N LYS A 550 2.85 18.51 3.31
CA LYS A 550 4.32 18.54 3.29
C LYS A 550 4.83 17.19 3.76
N LEU A 551 5.63 16.53 2.93
CA LEU A 551 6.15 15.18 3.16
C LEU A 551 6.81 15.06 4.53
N GLY A 552 6.28 14.16 5.38
CA GLY A 552 6.84 13.90 6.70
C GLY A 552 6.59 14.99 7.75
N GLU A 553 5.80 16.01 7.42
CA GLU A 553 5.52 17.15 8.29
C GLU A 553 4.02 17.30 8.57
N GLN A 554 3.18 17.38 7.53
CA GLN A 554 1.74 17.57 7.71
C GLN A 554 0.92 17.12 6.51
N ILE A 555 -0.33 16.77 6.76
CA ILE A 555 -1.33 16.40 5.76
C ILE A 555 -2.65 17.06 6.11
N VAL A 556 -3.32 17.66 5.12
CA VAL A 556 -4.73 18.06 5.17
C VAL A 556 -5.42 17.63 3.89
N ILE A 557 -6.44 16.77 4.02
CA ILE A 557 -7.22 16.26 2.89
C ILE A 557 -8.72 16.34 3.17
N ALA A 558 -9.48 16.75 2.15
CA ALA A 558 -10.94 16.69 2.15
C ALA A 558 -11.39 15.54 1.25
N LYS A 559 -12.31 14.70 1.74
CA LYS A 559 -12.92 13.62 0.97
C LYS A 559 -14.44 13.72 1.03
N ARG A 560 -15.12 13.43 -0.09
CA ARG A 560 -16.59 13.52 -0.21
C ARG A 560 -17.22 12.15 -0.30
N LYS A 561 -18.36 11.97 0.36
CA LYS A 561 -19.28 10.85 0.15
C LYS A 561 -20.71 11.36 0.00
N GLY A 562 -21.32 11.13 -1.16
CA GLY A 562 -22.61 11.72 -1.50
C GLY A 562 -22.54 13.25 -1.38
N LYS A 563 -23.35 13.82 -0.48
CA LYS A 563 -23.39 15.28 -0.20
C LYS A 563 -22.50 15.71 0.96
N ASN A 564 -21.92 14.74 1.67
CA ASN A 564 -21.17 14.98 2.90
C ASN A 564 -19.67 15.07 2.59
N TRP A 565 -18.99 15.99 3.26
CA TRP A 565 -17.53 16.14 3.21
C TRP A 565 -16.92 15.81 4.56
N PHE A 566 -15.75 15.22 4.52
CA PHE A 566 -14.93 14.92 5.68
C PHE A 566 -13.56 15.54 5.46
N VAL A 567 -13.01 16.21 6.46
CA VAL A 567 -11.67 16.79 6.38
C VAL A 567 -10.83 16.24 7.53
N GLY A 568 -9.67 15.68 7.21
CA GLY A 568 -8.70 15.21 8.20
C GLY A 568 -7.40 15.99 8.07
N GLY A 569 -6.84 16.38 9.20
CA GLY A 569 -5.53 17.01 9.30
C GLY A 569 -4.65 16.33 10.34
N MET A 570 -3.37 16.12 10.02
CA MET A 570 -2.37 15.59 10.94
C MET A 570 -1.06 16.38 10.80
N THR A 571 -0.36 16.58 11.92
CA THR A 571 1.02 17.09 11.96
C THR A 571 1.95 16.05 12.59
N ASN A 572 3.25 16.20 12.32
CA ASN A 572 4.33 15.51 13.00
C ASN A 572 4.49 16.02 14.45
N TRP A 573 5.65 15.82 15.08
CA TRP A 573 5.88 16.34 16.44
C TRP A 573 6.00 17.86 16.56
N ASP A 574 5.90 18.61 15.46
CA ASP A 574 5.89 20.07 15.46
C ASP A 574 4.46 20.61 15.50
N GLU A 575 4.21 21.63 16.32
CA GLU A 575 2.95 22.36 16.34
C GLU A 575 2.79 23.15 15.04
N ARG A 576 1.57 23.17 14.50
CA ARG A 576 1.29 23.84 13.24
C ARG A 576 -0.07 24.49 13.26
N GLU A 577 -0.20 25.56 12.49
CA GLU A 577 -1.48 26.17 12.18
C GLU A 577 -1.70 26.09 10.67
N VAL A 578 -2.91 25.70 10.27
CA VAL A 578 -3.32 25.61 8.87
C VAL A 578 -4.63 26.34 8.66
N ASN A 579 -4.79 26.91 7.47
CA ASN A 579 -6.06 27.48 7.03
C ASN A 579 -6.78 26.47 6.13
N ILE A 580 -7.94 25.98 6.58
CA ILE A 580 -8.81 25.14 5.77
C ILE A 580 -9.65 26.06 4.90
N ASP A 581 -9.36 26.09 3.61
CA ASP A 581 -10.19 26.76 2.60
C ASP A 581 -11.31 25.82 2.13
N PHE A 582 -12.55 26.22 2.36
CA PHE A 582 -13.75 25.45 2.01
C PHE A 582 -14.21 25.68 0.57
N SER A 583 -13.39 26.28 -0.29
CA SER A 583 -13.67 26.50 -1.72
C SER A 583 -14.04 25.24 -2.50
N PHE A 584 -13.76 24.05 -1.97
CA PHE A 584 -14.20 22.77 -2.51
C PHE A 584 -15.71 22.48 -2.35
N LEU A 585 -16.41 23.18 -1.46
CA LEU A 585 -17.85 23.04 -1.25
C LEU A 585 -18.65 23.62 -2.42
N SER A 586 -19.89 23.15 -2.61
CA SER A 586 -20.75 23.67 -3.67
C SER A 586 -21.05 25.16 -3.47
N PRO A 587 -20.95 25.99 -4.53
CA PRO A 587 -21.29 27.41 -4.44
C PRO A 587 -22.72 27.66 -3.97
N SER A 588 -22.91 28.72 -3.17
CA SER A 588 -24.21 29.19 -2.67
C SER A 588 -24.97 28.22 -1.74
N GLN A 589 -24.38 27.07 -1.39
CA GLN A 589 -24.89 26.15 -0.39
C GLN A 589 -24.30 26.47 0.99
N GLN A 590 -25.14 26.46 2.02
CA GLN A 590 -24.70 26.48 3.41
C GLN A 590 -24.61 25.04 3.93
N TYR A 591 -23.63 24.79 4.78
CA TYR A 591 -23.39 23.51 5.41
C TYR A 591 -23.23 23.68 6.92
N GLN A 592 -23.53 22.64 7.66
CA GLN A 592 -23.15 22.49 9.06
C GLN A 592 -21.84 21.70 9.15
N ALA A 593 -20.87 22.25 9.86
CA ALA A 593 -19.57 21.62 10.10
C ALA A 593 -19.43 21.27 11.58
N GLU A 594 -19.38 19.98 11.89
CA GLU A 594 -18.94 19.44 13.17
C GLU A 594 -17.41 19.34 13.17
N ILE A 595 -16.77 19.99 14.15
CA ILE A 595 -15.32 20.22 14.17
C ILE A 595 -14.74 19.63 15.46
N TYR A 596 -13.73 18.77 15.29
CA TYR A 596 -12.94 18.14 16.34
C TYR A 596 -11.49 18.61 16.18
N ILE A 597 -10.99 19.37 17.15
CA ILE A 597 -9.64 19.94 17.13
C ILE A 597 -8.94 19.69 18.45
N ASP A 598 -7.62 19.66 18.44
CA ASP A 598 -6.82 19.57 19.67
C ASP A 598 -7.22 20.66 20.68
N GLY A 599 -7.31 20.26 21.96
CA GLY A 599 -7.58 21.19 23.05
C GLY A 599 -6.35 22.04 23.40
N PRO A 600 -6.52 23.21 24.06
CA PRO A 600 -5.42 24.07 24.47
C PRO A 600 -4.35 23.35 25.31
N GLY A 601 -4.73 22.35 26.10
CA GLY A 601 -3.80 21.53 26.90
C GLY A 601 -3.33 20.24 26.23
N ALA A 602 -3.62 20.02 24.94
CA ALA A 602 -3.32 18.75 24.24
C ALA A 602 -1.82 18.39 24.23
N ASN A 603 -0.92 19.37 24.32
CA ASN A 603 0.53 19.14 24.45
C ASN A 603 0.94 18.51 25.79
N GLY A 604 0.10 18.61 26.84
CA GLY A 604 0.29 17.96 28.14
C GLY A 604 -0.65 16.78 28.36
N SER A 605 -1.86 16.84 27.81
CA SER A 605 -2.87 15.78 27.86
C SER A 605 -3.38 15.49 26.45
N ALA A 606 -2.75 14.53 25.77
CA ALA A 606 -3.02 14.23 24.36
C ALA A 606 -4.47 13.75 24.06
N GLU A 607 -5.25 13.41 25.09
CA GLU A 607 -6.67 13.07 24.96
C GLU A 607 -7.57 14.31 24.89
N GLU A 608 -7.07 15.50 25.26
CA GLU A 608 -7.85 16.74 25.30
C GLU A 608 -8.20 17.23 23.89
N TYR A 609 -9.49 17.41 23.62
CA TYR A 609 -10.02 17.94 22.36
C TYR A 609 -11.17 18.89 22.61
N LEU A 610 -11.45 19.74 21.62
CA LEU A 610 -12.64 20.58 21.57
C LEU A 610 -13.57 20.09 20.46
N TYR A 611 -14.85 20.03 20.77
CA TYR A 611 -15.93 19.83 19.81
C TYR A 611 -16.72 21.12 19.64
N LYS A 612 -16.95 21.55 18.40
CA LYS A 612 -17.85 22.67 18.10
C LYS A 612 -18.59 22.43 16.80
N THR A 613 -19.72 23.12 16.63
CA THR A 613 -20.47 23.13 15.39
C THR A 613 -20.62 24.55 14.86
N ILE A 614 -20.35 24.77 13.58
CA ILE A 614 -20.49 26.08 12.93
C ILE A 614 -21.17 25.94 11.57
N LYS A 615 -21.68 27.05 11.03
CA LYS A 615 -22.13 27.11 9.63
C LYS A 615 -20.97 27.53 8.74
N VAL A 616 -20.80 26.86 7.61
CA VAL A 616 -19.75 27.14 6.62
C VAL A 616 -20.33 27.16 5.19
N ASN A 617 -19.62 27.80 4.28
CA ASN A 617 -19.90 27.77 2.85
C ASN A 617 -18.58 27.77 2.06
N ASN A 618 -18.67 27.81 0.73
CA ASN A 618 -17.51 27.77 -0.16
C ASN A 618 -16.57 29.00 -0.10
N LYS A 619 -16.87 29.99 0.75
CA LYS A 619 -16.03 31.17 1.01
C LYS A 619 -15.45 31.16 2.43
N THR A 620 -15.81 30.18 3.25
CA THR A 620 -15.30 30.06 4.61
C THR A 620 -13.83 29.65 4.59
N ILE A 621 -13.02 30.30 5.42
CA ILE A 621 -11.66 29.91 5.74
C ILE A 621 -11.61 29.70 7.25
N LEU A 622 -11.20 28.51 7.69
CA LEU A 622 -11.10 28.16 9.11
C LEU A 622 -9.63 27.98 9.50
N PRO A 623 -9.07 28.84 10.37
CA PRO A 623 -7.77 28.57 10.98
C PRO A 623 -7.92 27.44 12.01
N VAL A 624 -7.01 26.46 11.95
CA VAL A 624 -6.94 25.33 12.87
C VAL A 624 -5.52 25.13 13.34
N LYS A 625 -5.34 25.12 14.66
CA LYS A 625 -4.08 24.76 15.33
C LYS A 625 -4.06 23.27 15.60
N MET A 626 -2.93 22.64 15.34
CA MET A 626 -2.61 21.27 15.68
C MET A 626 -1.48 21.28 16.73
N ALA A 627 -1.70 20.55 17.81
CA ALA A 627 -0.70 20.34 18.86
C ALA A 627 0.46 19.46 18.35
N LYS A 628 1.47 19.20 19.19
CA LYS A 628 2.57 18.29 18.85
C LYS A 628 2.04 16.87 18.67
N GLY A 629 2.25 16.29 17.49
CA GLY A 629 1.64 15.02 17.13
C GLY A 629 0.12 15.10 17.03
N GLY A 630 -0.39 16.29 16.78
CA GLY A 630 -1.80 16.64 16.81
C GLY A 630 -2.50 16.50 15.47
N GLY A 631 -3.74 16.95 15.44
CA GLY A 631 -4.58 16.86 14.26
C GLY A 631 -5.97 17.45 14.46
N PHE A 632 -6.82 17.22 13.46
CA PHE A 632 -8.22 17.58 13.49
C PHE A 632 -9.05 16.70 12.55
N ALA A 633 -10.33 16.60 12.84
CA ALA A 633 -11.31 15.95 11.98
C ALA A 633 -12.57 16.82 11.86
N LEU A 634 -13.13 16.92 10.66
CA LEU A 634 -14.38 17.62 10.39
C LEU A 634 -15.36 16.69 9.70
N TYR A 635 -16.63 16.81 10.08
CA TYR A 635 -17.77 16.27 9.35
C TYR A 635 -18.65 17.43 8.89
N ILE A 636 -18.79 17.60 7.59
CA ILE A 636 -19.48 18.71 6.95
C ILE A 636 -20.65 18.15 6.15
N HIS A 637 -21.87 18.55 6.49
CA HIS A 637 -23.07 18.05 5.85
C HIS A 637 -24.04 19.20 5.53
N PRO A 638 -24.92 19.05 4.51
CA PRO A 638 -25.89 20.08 4.15
C PRO A 638 -26.86 20.46 5.28
#